data_AF-A0A562NM61-F1
#
_entry.id   AF-A0A562NM61-F1
#
_cell.length_a   1.000
_cell.length_b   1.000
_cell.length_c   1.000
_cell.angle_alpha   90.00
_cell.angle_beta   90.00
_cell.angle_gamma   90.00
#
_symmetry.space_group_name_H-M   'P 1'
#
loop_
_entity.id
_entity.type
_entity.pdbx_description
1 polymer ?
#
loop_
_entity_poly.entity_id
_entity_poly.type
_entity_poly.pdbx_seq_one_letter_code
_entity_poly.pdbx_strand_id
1 'polypeptide(L)'
;MSADDLGFRDYSPSEPAGALPQASTLGSAQAAMAAAAQQGSNNAPGDYCATCPERSLRFRLGWTFAPTQVPRGTYQLRPGMTAPAAIPASGSIVLDRASGVQVPAQVTRAELIVTLTDGPTYSFDVLFDLPPIHEPTGLKRRLTNLGLYAGTDDKLGGRALWALRAFKRIHMNRFARNATAPEDDMLRDGQPYTVSAATMAAVQAAHGAHPGDNTAALSVPANLLQREAATAPDAGMFGSAVLRRGSFETAGAADDRDPRHGQQGATWAGDANPTFNASRQGYELCLGTYDEAVGQAPVENRVNLPQPVHMLQFALHEAGFWAVAGGRANGQTITAFGPTGVVATNTAGGTFGTMDGVFGRSPQWALREFQCHAKLPHAAVEDVTFGAGLYIQRLIRLPSAELTGLGRYPDESPTSGALNDQTARALQIWLDNRYRCPVLLYAVNPDQPLDIARITQENIWRYNDCTTATARVYALDFSRNYTLPPEKAVTGQMDGQEIPMPIIVGRWTGYSQPGRTKTVTYGGPLTGGAQLWNLETTEVTPQTIYGTGGFTGTGLSAAQLSTFKVLRAAAHFECLGHFDSLNAYDRVTLSFGLCHWTLAVLDHDSNNPIPVEEGREMGALFSYMASTDAAMWQRMAGRFGWSAVSAWPITASGGAYTSQVNLASETGGTLLAGANYRNDRAQGVEDNRYGHTWPVYYRMLMANRTSPEFQRASGRFARQRIQNILDRSVGTGRIGDYLTSEKGVAMAYRAHIYTTSTLGRLVTRLEAIGRAHPAHNQARENLAMDAVEAAASGPAREHAATIRGWTNLPQRAGIMQGVTYRLNLDDATISGAINSFTFDPP
;
A
#
# COMPACT_ATOMS: atom_id res chain seq x y z
N MET A 1 -32.91 -33.25 31.81
CA MET A 1 -33.72 -32.85 32.98
C MET A 1 -32.97 -31.71 33.65
N SER A 2 -33.48 -30.51 33.79
CA SER A 2 -34.56 -29.77 33.09
C SER A 2 -34.11 -28.30 33.10
N ALA A 3 -34.27 -27.50 32.05
CA ALA A 3 -35.54 -26.96 31.55
C ALA A 3 -36.36 -26.34 32.70
N ASP A 4 -36.27 -25.01 32.83
CA ASP A 4 -37.41 -24.07 32.90
C ASP A 4 -36.95 -22.72 33.47
N ASP A 5 -36.49 -21.81 32.60
CA ASP A 5 -36.78 -20.37 32.74
C ASP A 5 -36.46 -19.56 31.45
N LEU A 6 -37.16 -18.43 31.28
CA LEU A 6 -37.25 -17.51 30.12
C LEU A 6 -38.34 -17.83 29.08
N GLY A 7 -39.47 -17.13 29.21
CA GLY A 7 -40.70 -17.39 28.46
C GLY A 7 -40.77 -16.77 27.07
N PHE A 8 -41.19 -17.59 26.10
CA PHE A 8 -41.77 -17.11 24.85
C PHE A 8 -43.20 -16.60 25.07
N ARG A 9 -43.62 -15.64 24.23
CA ARG A 9 -45.04 -15.32 23.99
C ARG A 9 -45.32 -15.38 22.50
N ASP A 10 -45.90 -16.48 22.05
CA ASP A 10 -46.60 -16.52 20.77
C ASP A 10 -47.89 -15.70 20.84
N TYR A 11 -48.29 -15.09 19.71
CA TYR A 11 -49.69 -15.15 19.27
C TYR A 11 -49.83 -14.81 17.77
N SER A 12 -50.61 -15.63 17.09
CA SER A 12 -51.02 -15.55 15.67
C SER A 12 -52.16 -16.56 15.47
N PRO A 13 -53.00 -16.53 14.41
CA PRO A 13 -53.18 -15.54 13.35
C PRO A 13 -54.63 -14.98 13.28
N SER A 14 -54.89 -14.02 12.37
CA SER A 14 -56.19 -13.92 11.69
C SER A 14 -56.10 -13.17 10.36
N GLU A 15 -56.80 -13.69 9.34
CA GLU A 15 -56.93 -13.12 7.98
C GLU A 15 -58.19 -12.23 7.89
N PRO A 16 -58.35 -11.34 6.88
CA PRO A 16 -58.74 -11.79 5.54
C PRO A 16 -58.19 -10.97 4.35
N ALA A 17 -58.36 -11.51 3.14
CA ALA A 17 -58.01 -10.85 1.88
C ALA A 17 -58.90 -9.64 1.51
N GLY A 18 -58.32 -8.64 0.84
CA GLY A 18 -59.00 -7.44 0.31
C GLY A 18 -58.68 -7.18 -1.17
N ALA A 19 -59.63 -6.61 -1.91
CA ALA A 19 -59.64 -6.61 -3.38
C ALA A 19 -58.66 -5.61 -4.07
N LEU A 20 -58.31 -5.95 -5.32
CA LEU A 20 -57.52 -5.12 -6.24
C LEU A 20 -58.27 -3.86 -6.71
N PRO A 21 -57.64 -2.67 -6.70
CA PRO A 21 -58.03 -1.55 -7.55
C PRO A 21 -57.63 -1.80 -9.01
N GLN A 22 -58.48 -1.39 -9.96
CA GLN A 22 -58.24 -1.60 -11.40
C GLN A 22 -57.27 -0.56 -11.99
N ALA A 23 -56.57 -0.93 -13.07
CA ALA A 23 -55.66 -0.04 -13.80
C ALA A 23 -56.43 0.84 -14.82
N SER A 24 -56.36 2.17 -14.68
CA SER A 24 -57.04 3.11 -15.59
C SER A 24 -56.35 4.48 -15.80
N THR A 25 -55.04 4.60 -15.53
CA THR A 25 -54.29 5.88 -15.65
C THR A 25 -53.01 5.84 -16.49
N LEU A 26 -52.63 4.71 -17.08
CA LEU A 26 -51.37 4.57 -17.85
C LEU A 26 -51.30 5.36 -19.18
N GLY A 27 -52.45 5.78 -19.73
CA GLY A 27 -52.52 6.39 -21.07
C GLY A 27 -51.83 7.75 -21.23
N SER A 28 -51.76 8.57 -20.18
CA SER A 28 -51.21 9.94 -20.27
C SER A 28 -49.69 9.98 -20.24
N ALA A 29 -49.05 9.14 -19.43
CA ALA A 29 -47.58 9.08 -19.31
C ALA A 29 -46.91 8.64 -20.62
N GLN A 30 -47.51 7.67 -21.33
CA GLN A 30 -46.96 7.14 -22.58
C GLN A 30 -47.09 8.15 -23.74
N ALA A 31 -48.17 8.94 -23.76
CA ALA A 31 -48.33 10.06 -24.70
C ALA A 31 -47.31 11.18 -24.45
N ALA A 32 -47.05 11.54 -23.18
CA ALA A 32 -46.05 12.54 -22.82
C ALA A 32 -44.62 12.12 -23.23
N MET A 33 -44.27 10.84 -23.05
CA MET A 33 -42.97 10.30 -23.48
C MET A 33 -42.84 10.22 -25.01
N ALA A 34 -43.92 9.91 -25.74
CA ALA A 34 -43.92 9.93 -27.21
C ALA A 34 -43.69 11.36 -27.76
N ALA A 35 -44.31 12.37 -27.16
CA ALA A 35 -44.08 13.78 -27.52
C ALA A 35 -42.62 14.22 -27.24
N ALA A 36 -42.06 13.82 -26.10
CA ALA A 36 -40.66 14.09 -25.78
C ALA A 36 -39.68 13.40 -26.76
N ALA A 37 -39.98 12.18 -27.20
CA ALA A 37 -39.16 11.45 -28.17
C ALA A 37 -39.18 12.07 -29.58
N GLN A 38 -40.29 12.70 -29.99
CA GLN A 38 -40.41 13.30 -31.33
C GLN A 38 -39.83 14.72 -31.45
N GLN A 39 -39.55 15.42 -30.35
CA GLN A 39 -38.86 16.72 -30.38
C GLN A 39 -37.32 16.62 -30.42
N GLY A 40 -36.75 15.41 -30.54
CA GLY A 40 -35.32 15.15 -30.64
C GLY A 40 -34.62 15.57 -31.95
N SER A 41 -35.21 16.47 -32.75
CA SER A 41 -34.59 16.99 -33.98
C SER A 41 -33.78 18.25 -33.67
N ASN A 42 -32.45 18.14 -33.69
CA ASN A 42 -31.54 19.27 -33.55
C ASN A 42 -31.66 20.22 -34.76
N ASN A 43 -32.46 21.29 -34.61
CA ASN A 43 -32.47 22.39 -35.57
C ASN A 43 -31.13 23.15 -35.53
N ALA A 44 -30.74 23.70 -36.68
CA ALA A 44 -29.41 24.28 -36.90
C ALA A 44 -29.14 25.56 -36.08
N PRO A 45 -27.87 25.86 -35.76
CA PRO A 45 -27.49 27.08 -35.03
C PRO A 45 -27.60 28.33 -35.92
N GLY A 46 -28.80 28.91 -36.01
CA GLY A 46 -29.07 30.16 -36.72
C GLY A 46 -29.03 31.42 -35.87
N ASP A 47 -29.33 31.33 -34.57
CA ASP A 47 -29.69 32.48 -33.73
C ASP A 47 -28.49 33.23 -33.12
N TYR A 48 -27.62 33.77 -33.98
CA TYR A 48 -26.93 35.02 -33.66
C TYR A 48 -27.87 36.19 -33.96
N CYS A 49 -28.36 36.87 -32.93
CA CYS A 49 -29.15 38.08 -33.11
C CYS A 49 -28.24 39.20 -33.65
N ALA A 50 -28.25 39.41 -34.97
CA ALA A 50 -27.34 40.33 -35.68
C ALA A 50 -27.41 41.81 -35.24
N THR A 51 -28.36 42.17 -34.37
CA THR A 51 -28.59 43.52 -33.84
C THR A 51 -28.36 43.63 -32.32
N CYS A 52 -27.91 42.57 -31.63
CA CYS A 52 -27.78 42.53 -30.17
C CYS A 52 -26.47 41.86 -29.72
N PRO A 53 -25.66 42.49 -28.84
CA PRO A 53 -24.39 41.93 -28.38
C PRO A 53 -24.53 40.89 -27.25
N GLU A 54 -25.75 40.54 -26.84
CA GLU A 54 -26.02 39.50 -25.82
C GLU A 54 -25.63 38.09 -26.31
N ARG A 55 -25.19 37.24 -25.39
CA ARG A 55 -24.70 35.88 -25.69
C ARG A 55 -25.51 34.86 -24.86
N SER A 56 -26.00 33.77 -25.44
CA SER A 56 -26.84 32.75 -24.76
C SER A 56 -26.06 31.47 -24.42
N LEU A 57 -26.22 30.89 -23.22
CA LEU A 57 -25.57 29.63 -22.81
C LEU A 57 -26.58 28.64 -22.27
N ARG A 58 -26.47 27.37 -22.66
CA ARG A 58 -27.09 26.26 -21.96
C ARG A 58 -26.05 25.58 -21.07
N PHE A 59 -26.35 25.50 -19.79
CA PHE A 59 -25.74 24.55 -18.88
C PHE A 59 -26.82 23.56 -18.46
N ARG A 60 -26.41 22.40 -17.95
CA ARG A 60 -27.29 21.52 -17.21
C ARG A 60 -26.53 20.88 -16.06
N LEU A 61 -26.78 21.37 -14.85
CA LEU A 61 -26.32 20.75 -13.61
C LEU A 61 -27.25 19.58 -13.29
N GLY A 62 -26.75 18.35 -13.46
CA GLY A 62 -27.41 17.11 -13.08
C GLY A 62 -27.03 16.70 -11.66
N TRP A 63 -28.07 16.50 -10.83
CA TRP A 63 -27.95 16.07 -9.44
C TRP A 63 -28.63 14.71 -9.27
N THR A 64 -28.01 13.75 -8.59
CA THR A 64 -28.60 12.44 -8.28
C THR A 64 -29.10 12.38 -6.83
N PHE A 65 -30.28 12.96 -6.57
CA PHE A 65 -30.96 12.85 -5.28
C PHE A 65 -31.59 11.46 -5.06
N ALA A 66 -31.98 11.15 -3.81
CA ALA A 66 -32.85 10.00 -3.55
C ALA A 66 -34.21 10.17 -4.26
N PRO A 67 -34.92 9.10 -4.67
CA PRO A 67 -36.16 9.20 -5.45
C PRO A 67 -37.32 9.97 -4.78
N THR A 68 -37.23 10.23 -3.47
CA THR A 68 -38.19 10.99 -2.67
C THR A 68 -37.79 12.44 -2.41
N GLN A 69 -36.57 12.84 -2.79
CA GLN A 69 -36.01 14.17 -2.58
C GLN A 69 -36.08 14.99 -3.87
N VAL A 70 -36.64 16.19 -3.78
CA VAL A 70 -36.64 17.20 -4.85
C VAL A 70 -35.56 18.24 -4.50
N PRO A 71 -34.71 18.68 -5.45
CA PRO A 71 -33.78 19.78 -5.21
C PRO A 71 -34.50 21.02 -4.68
N ARG A 72 -33.99 21.58 -3.58
CA ARG A 72 -34.42 22.84 -3.00
C ARG A 72 -33.20 23.71 -2.76
N GLY A 73 -33.31 24.99 -3.10
CA GLY A 73 -32.23 25.96 -2.97
C GLY A 73 -32.41 27.14 -3.91
N THR A 74 -31.37 27.95 -4.06
CA THR A 74 -31.26 29.01 -5.05
C THR A 74 -29.94 28.94 -5.81
N TYR A 75 -29.88 29.60 -6.97
CA TYR A 75 -28.65 29.83 -7.72
C TYR A 75 -28.56 31.29 -8.16
N GLN A 76 -27.35 31.82 -8.27
CA GLN A 76 -27.09 33.16 -8.80
C GLN A 76 -25.81 33.19 -9.63
N LEU A 77 -25.91 33.67 -10.86
CA LEU A 77 -24.76 33.95 -11.72
C LEU A 77 -24.30 35.41 -11.51
N ARG A 78 -23.05 35.63 -11.12
CA ARG A 78 -22.49 36.94 -10.77
C ARG A 78 -21.29 37.30 -11.66
N PRO A 79 -21.36 38.36 -12.49
CA PRO A 79 -22.55 39.12 -12.88
C PRO A 79 -23.41 38.35 -13.90
N GLY A 80 -24.73 38.57 -13.84
CA GLY A 80 -25.69 37.94 -14.77
C GLY A 80 -27.12 37.83 -14.22
N MET A 81 -27.27 37.81 -12.90
CA MET A 81 -28.55 37.74 -12.18
C MET A 81 -28.58 38.79 -11.05
N THR A 82 -29.61 39.64 -11.04
CA THR A 82 -29.79 40.70 -10.02
C THR A 82 -30.12 40.15 -8.64
N ALA A 83 -30.76 38.98 -8.58
CA ALA A 83 -31.05 38.23 -7.36
C ALA A 83 -30.90 36.71 -7.63
N PRO A 84 -30.72 35.87 -6.59
CA PRO A 84 -30.81 34.42 -6.75
C PRO A 84 -32.20 33.96 -7.21
N ALA A 85 -32.25 32.94 -8.06
CA ALA A 85 -33.49 32.27 -8.47
C ALA A 85 -33.57 30.87 -7.84
N ALA A 86 -34.78 30.36 -7.59
CA ALA A 86 -34.97 29.03 -7.01
C ALA A 86 -34.48 27.92 -7.96
N ILE A 87 -33.84 26.88 -7.42
CA ILE A 87 -33.43 25.70 -8.20
C ILE A 87 -34.69 25.00 -8.73
N PRO A 88 -34.81 24.72 -10.04
CA PRO A 88 -35.99 24.05 -10.58
C PRO A 88 -36.16 22.63 -10.02
N ALA A 89 -37.40 22.19 -9.83
CA ALA A 89 -37.70 20.84 -9.32
C ALA A 89 -37.19 19.69 -10.22
N SER A 90 -36.80 19.99 -11.47
CA SER A 90 -36.12 19.08 -12.40
C SER A 90 -34.60 18.96 -12.15
N GLY A 91 -34.07 19.63 -11.13
CA GLY A 91 -32.63 19.79 -10.83
C GLY A 91 -31.84 20.62 -11.85
N SER A 92 -32.38 20.78 -13.06
CA SER A 92 -31.69 21.34 -14.22
C SER A 92 -31.74 22.88 -14.20
N ILE A 93 -30.70 23.50 -13.66
CA ILE A 93 -30.46 24.94 -13.79
C ILE A 93 -30.07 25.26 -15.23
N VAL A 94 -30.80 26.17 -15.88
CA VAL A 94 -30.55 26.66 -17.26
C VAL A 94 -30.35 28.18 -17.19
N LEU A 95 -29.37 28.70 -17.93
CA LEU A 95 -28.90 30.10 -17.85
C LEU A 95 -28.94 30.80 -19.23
N ASP A 96 -30.08 30.68 -19.91
CA ASP A 96 -30.32 31.26 -21.23
C ASP A 96 -31.22 32.51 -21.20
N ARG A 97 -31.52 33.07 -22.38
CA ARG A 97 -32.30 34.32 -22.49
C ARG A 97 -33.77 34.12 -22.09
N ALA A 98 -34.31 32.91 -22.20
CA ALA A 98 -35.68 32.59 -21.79
C ALA A 98 -35.79 32.43 -20.26
N SER A 99 -34.71 32.03 -19.58
CA SER A 99 -34.63 32.08 -18.10
C SER A 99 -34.35 33.49 -17.53
N GLY A 100 -34.32 34.55 -18.37
CA GLY A 100 -34.11 35.93 -17.94
C GLY A 100 -32.69 36.28 -17.48
N VAL A 101 -31.71 35.39 -17.70
CA VAL A 101 -30.33 35.57 -17.24
C VAL A 101 -29.51 36.32 -18.28
N GLN A 102 -29.37 37.63 -18.11
CA GLN A 102 -28.61 38.49 -19.03
C GLN A 102 -27.17 38.70 -18.52
N VAL A 103 -26.22 38.02 -19.16
CA VAL A 103 -24.79 38.27 -18.97
C VAL A 103 -24.31 39.28 -20.01
N PRO A 104 -23.82 40.47 -19.62
CA PRO A 104 -23.33 41.48 -20.54
C PRO A 104 -22.20 40.98 -21.46
N ALA A 105 -22.13 41.52 -22.67
CA ALA A 105 -21.21 41.10 -23.74
C ALA A 105 -19.72 41.12 -23.36
N GLN A 106 -19.38 41.96 -22.39
CA GLN A 106 -18.06 42.25 -21.83
C GLN A 106 -17.72 41.45 -20.55
N VAL A 107 -18.53 40.47 -20.16
CA VAL A 107 -18.28 39.60 -18.99
C VAL A 107 -17.48 38.35 -19.40
N THR A 108 -16.27 38.29 -18.85
CA THR A 108 -15.22 37.33 -19.22
C THR A 108 -15.41 35.97 -18.56
N ARG A 109 -15.83 36.06 -17.30
CA ARG A 109 -15.89 35.05 -16.26
C ARG A 109 -17.02 35.50 -15.35
N ALA A 110 -17.91 34.60 -14.96
CA ALA A 110 -18.87 34.85 -13.91
C ALA A 110 -18.84 33.71 -12.90
N GLU A 111 -19.10 34.05 -11.65
CA GLU A 111 -19.25 33.09 -10.57
C GLU A 111 -20.68 32.54 -10.59
N LEU A 112 -20.86 31.24 -10.80
CA LEU A 112 -22.14 30.57 -10.58
C LEU A 112 -22.17 30.05 -9.15
N ILE A 113 -22.94 30.73 -8.30
CA ILE A 113 -23.20 30.32 -6.93
C ILE A 113 -24.47 29.45 -6.91
N VAL A 114 -24.45 28.33 -6.18
CA VAL A 114 -25.61 27.46 -5.95
C VAL A 114 -25.69 27.10 -4.47
N THR A 115 -26.74 27.55 -3.79
CA THR A 115 -26.99 27.35 -2.35
C THR A 115 -28.19 26.44 -2.18
N LEU A 116 -28.03 25.26 -1.57
CA LEU A 116 -29.17 24.40 -1.26
C LEU A 116 -29.99 24.96 -0.07
N THR A 117 -31.26 24.60 0.04
CA THR A 117 -32.13 25.06 1.15
C THR A 117 -31.72 24.43 2.48
N ASP A 118 -31.26 23.18 2.42
CA ASP A 118 -30.89 22.35 3.56
C ASP A 118 -29.47 21.77 3.33
N GLY A 119 -28.56 22.57 2.75
CA GLY A 119 -27.23 22.11 2.36
C GLY A 119 -26.29 23.20 1.82
N PRO A 120 -25.09 22.81 1.33
CA PRO A 120 -23.97 23.74 1.13
C PRO A 120 -24.19 24.76 0.01
N THR A 121 -23.37 25.81 0.05
CA THR A 121 -23.18 26.74 -1.07
C THR A 121 -21.94 26.38 -1.88
N TYR A 122 -22.16 26.03 -3.14
CA TYR A 122 -21.11 25.82 -4.13
C TYR A 122 -20.86 27.10 -4.92
N SER A 123 -19.63 27.30 -5.38
CA SER A 123 -19.24 28.37 -6.31
C SER A 123 -18.42 27.77 -7.45
N PHE A 124 -18.72 28.18 -8.69
CA PHE A 124 -18.07 27.68 -9.90
C PHE A 124 -17.66 28.85 -10.81
N ASP A 125 -16.41 28.85 -11.26
CA ASP A 125 -15.95 29.77 -12.29
C ASP A 125 -16.48 29.36 -13.67
N VAL A 126 -17.42 30.13 -14.20
CA VAL A 126 -17.89 29.98 -15.57
C VAL A 126 -17.00 30.82 -16.48
N LEU A 127 -15.98 30.20 -17.08
CA LEU A 127 -15.17 30.86 -18.11
C LEU A 127 -15.99 30.97 -19.38
N PHE A 128 -16.30 32.20 -19.76
CA PHE A 128 -16.96 32.40 -21.05
C PHE A 128 -15.92 32.40 -22.17
N ASP A 129 -14.72 32.98 -22.01
CA ASP A 129 -13.81 33.26 -23.12
C ASP A 129 -13.15 31.99 -23.74
N LEU A 130 -13.69 31.55 -24.88
CA LEU A 130 -13.38 30.24 -25.46
C LEU A 130 -12.78 30.42 -26.87
N PRO A 131 -11.44 30.43 -26.99
CA PRO A 131 -10.77 30.36 -28.28
C PRO A 131 -11.17 29.11 -29.08
N PRO A 132 -10.85 29.03 -30.38
CA PRO A 132 -11.02 27.81 -31.16
C PRO A 132 -10.49 26.57 -30.43
N ILE A 133 -11.24 25.48 -30.45
CA ILE A 133 -10.91 24.23 -29.75
C ILE A 133 -9.57 23.66 -30.23
N HIS A 134 -9.20 23.91 -31.47
CA HIS A 134 -7.92 23.54 -32.07
C HIS A 134 -6.74 24.40 -31.58
N GLU A 135 -6.95 25.31 -30.63
CA GLU A 135 -5.90 25.95 -29.84
C GLU A 135 -5.79 25.30 -28.45
N PRO A 136 -4.58 25.10 -27.89
CA PRO A 136 -4.41 24.52 -26.55
C PRO A 136 -5.20 25.21 -25.44
N THR A 137 -5.35 26.53 -25.50
CA THR A 137 -6.16 27.33 -24.55
C THR A 137 -7.66 27.11 -24.74
N GLY A 138 -8.12 26.99 -25.99
CA GLY A 138 -9.51 26.65 -26.31
C GLY A 138 -9.91 25.26 -25.85
N LEU A 139 -9.04 24.26 -26.01
CA LEU A 139 -9.25 22.91 -25.47
C LEU A 139 -9.26 22.90 -23.93
N LYS A 140 -8.27 23.52 -23.28
CA LYS A 140 -8.20 23.55 -21.81
C LYS A 140 -9.39 24.24 -21.15
N ARG A 141 -9.82 25.41 -21.64
CA ARG A 141 -10.96 26.12 -21.03
C ARG A 141 -12.29 25.37 -21.19
N ARG A 142 -12.46 24.60 -22.27
CA ARG A 142 -13.58 23.65 -22.39
C ARG A 142 -13.47 22.54 -21.35
N LEU A 143 -12.28 21.95 -21.13
CA LEU A 143 -12.05 20.97 -20.07
C LEU A 143 -12.24 21.56 -18.64
N THR A 144 -11.93 22.85 -18.43
CA THR A 144 -12.19 23.56 -17.16
C THR A 144 -13.68 23.74 -16.90
N ASN A 145 -14.44 24.23 -17.87
CA ASN A 145 -15.89 24.36 -17.74
C ASN A 145 -16.62 23.01 -17.61
N LEU A 146 -16.00 21.91 -18.05
CA LEU A 146 -16.46 20.53 -17.80
C LEU A 146 -16.03 19.98 -16.43
N GLY A 147 -15.33 20.77 -15.60
CA GLY A 147 -14.83 20.37 -14.28
C GLY A 147 -13.60 19.46 -14.29
N LEU A 148 -13.01 19.19 -15.45
CA LEU A 148 -11.93 18.21 -15.63
C LEU A 148 -10.53 18.81 -15.49
N TYR A 149 -10.36 20.13 -15.56
CA TYR A 149 -9.06 20.81 -15.52
C TYR A 149 -9.08 22.12 -14.74
N ALA A 150 -8.30 22.22 -13.67
CA ALA A 150 -8.21 23.39 -12.79
C ALA A 150 -6.85 24.12 -12.88
N GLY A 151 -6.16 24.06 -14.03
CA GLY A 151 -4.89 24.76 -14.24
C GLY A 151 -5.07 26.14 -14.87
N THR A 152 -4.27 27.10 -14.42
CA THR A 152 -4.21 28.48 -14.94
C THR A 152 -3.06 28.70 -15.94
N ASP A 153 -2.32 27.65 -16.29
CA ASP A 153 -1.17 27.74 -17.19
C ASP A 153 -1.59 27.84 -18.67
N ASP A 154 -0.75 28.46 -19.51
CA ASP A 154 -0.98 28.60 -20.96
C ASP A 154 -0.53 27.37 -21.78
N LYS A 155 0.21 26.43 -21.18
CA LYS A 155 0.79 25.26 -21.87
C LYS A 155 -0.13 24.04 -21.77
N LEU A 156 0.17 22.95 -22.48
CA LEU A 156 -0.60 21.70 -22.37
C LEU A 156 0.23 20.65 -21.61
N GLY A 157 0.37 20.88 -20.30
CA GLY A 157 1.18 20.07 -19.38
C GLY A 157 0.52 18.76 -18.92
N GLY A 158 1.17 18.02 -18.03
CA GLY A 158 0.74 16.69 -17.59
C GLY A 158 -0.67 16.65 -16.98
N ARG A 159 -1.11 17.74 -16.34
CA ARG A 159 -2.46 17.92 -15.80
C ARG A 159 -3.53 18.02 -16.90
N ALA A 160 -3.25 18.74 -18.00
CA ALA A 160 -4.18 18.89 -19.12
C ALA A 160 -4.30 17.59 -19.94
N LEU A 161 -3.21 16.83 -20.08
CA LEU A 161 -3.23 15.49 -20.67
C LEU A 161 -4.05 14.51 -19.82
N TRP A 162 -3.99 14.61 -18.49
CA TRP A 162 -4.84 13.80 -17.60
C TRP A 162 -6.32 14.16 -17.74
N ALA A 163 -6.66 15.46 -17.76
CA ALA A 163 -8.02 15.94 -17.99
C ALA A 163 -8.61 15.44 -19.32
N LEU A 164 -7.78 15.41 -20.37
CA LEU A 164 -8.17 14.89 -21.69
C LEU A 164 -8.42 13.37 -21.66
N ARG A 165 -7.66 12.60 -20.87
CA ARG A 165 -7.91 11.15 -20.66
C ARG A 165 -9.19 10.91 -19.87
N ALA A 166 -9.43 11.70 -18.82
CA ALA A 166 -10.70 11.67 -18.08
C ALA A 166 -11.87 11.97 -19.03
N PHE A 167 -11.76 13.00 -19.88
CA PHE A 167 -12.76 13.31 -20.90
C PHE A 167 -13.02 12.14 -21.86
N LYS A 168 -11.97 11.56 -22.46
CA LYS A 168 -12.07 10.38 -23.35
C LYS A 168 -12.86 9.26 -22.66
N ARG A 169 -12.52 8.94 -21.41
CA ARG A 169 -13.13 7.84 -20.64
C ARG A 169 -14.59 8.10 -20.24
N ILE A 170 -14.95 9.34 -19.88
CA ILE A 170 -16.32 9.71 -19.47
C ILE A 170 -17.25 9.83 -20.70
N HIS A 171 -16.83 10.54 -21.74
CA HIS A 171 -17.73 10.95 -22.83
C HIS A 171 -17.58 10.11 -24.12
N MET A 172 -16.39 9.55 -24.41
CA MET A 172 -16.17 8.82 -25.67
C MET A 172 -16.38 7.32 -25.54
N ASN A 173 -16.13 6.71 -24.38
CA ASN A 173 -16.25 5.25 -24.19
C ASN A 173 -17.71 4.73 -24.21
N ARG A 174 -18.71 5.62 -24.34
CA ARG A 174 -20.10 5.24 -24.67
C ARG A 174 -20.37 5.10 -26.18
N PHE A 175 -19.43 5.52 -27.05
CA PHE A 175 -19.53 5.32 -28.50
C PHE A 175 -18.83 4.04 -28.94
N ALA A 176 -19.60 3.08 -29.46
CA ALA A 176 -19.16 1.74 -29.85
C ALA A 176 -18.29 1.67 -31.14
N ARG A 177 -17.34 2.60 -31.33
CA ARG A 177 -16.48 2.67 -32.53
C ARG A 177 -14.96 2.78 -32.28
N ASN A 178 -14.51 3.04 -31.06
CA ASN A 178 -13.08 3.27 -30.78
C ASN A 178 -12.34 2.04 -30.17
N ALA A 179 -12.67 0.83 -30.61
CA ALA A 179 -11.94 -0.39 -30.21
C ALA A 179 -10.51 -0.50 -30.82
N THR A 180 -10.15 0.42 -31.72
CA THR A 180 -8.90 0.39 -32.51
C THR A 180 -8.04 1.65 -32.37
N ALA A 181 -8.43 2.60 -31.51
CA ALA A 181 -7.62 3.76 -31.17
C ALA A 181 -6.87 3.47 -29.87
N PRO A 182 -5.55 3.16 -29.89
CA PRO A 182 -4.82 2.82 -28.67
C PRO A 182 -4.72 4.04 -27.73
N GLU A 183 -4.68 3.81 -26.42
CA GLU A 183 -4.34 4.85 -25.41
C GLU A 183 -2.84 5.25 -25.45
N ASP A 184 -2.15 5.04 -26.58
CA ASP A 184 -0.74 5.35 -26.82
C ASP A 184 -0.50 6.87 -26.99
N ASP A 185 -0.81 7.62 -25.93
CA ASP A 185 -0.34 8.98 -25.69
C ASP A 185 1.19 9.01 -25.39
N MET A 186 1.95 8.00 -25.81
CA MET A 186 3.39 7.86 -25.70
C MET A 186 4.10 8.79 -26.70
N LEU A 187 4.29 10.05 -26.28
CA LEU A 187 5.05 11.08 -27.00
C LEU A 187 6.46 10.58 -27.40
N ARG A 188 6.60 9.95 -28.57
CA ARG A 188 7.90 9.62 -29.17
C ARG A 188 8.68 10.91 -29.43
N ASP A 189 9.96 10.92 -29.09
CA ASP A 189 10.72 12.17 -29.03
C ASP A 189 10.81 12.88 -30.40
N GLY A 190 10.58 14.20 -30.36
CA GLY A 190 10.46 15.06 -31.55
C GLY A 190 9.05 15.14 -32.16
N GLN A 191 8.12 14.23 -31.86
CA GLN A 191 6.76 14.26 -32.44
C GLN A 191 5.79 15.16 -31.64
N PRO A 192 4.88 15.90 -32.30
CA PRO A 192 3.86 16.71 -31.63
C PRO A 192 2.75 15.84 -31.03
N TYR A 193 2.19 16.25 -29.89
CA TYR A 193 1.06 15.53 -29.30
C TYR A 193 -0.20 15.78 -30.13
N THR A 194 -0.78 14.72 -30.69
CA THR A 194 -1.93 14.84 -31.61
C THR A 194 -3.22 14.40 -30.92
N VAL A 195 -4.05 15.38 -30.54
CA VAL A 195 -5.41 15.11 -30.05
C VAL A 195 -6.27 14.70 -31.25
N SER A 196 -6.78 13.46 -31.25
CA SER A 196 -7.47 12.91 -32.41
C SER A 196 -8.73 13.71 -32.79
N ALA A 197 -9.04 13.77 -34.09
CA ALA A 197 -10.21 14.47 -34.61
C ALA A 197 -11.53 14.04 -33.93
N ALA A 198 -11.66 12.75 -33.58
CA ALA A 198 -12.79 12.24 -32.82
C ALA A 198 -12.85 12.80 -31.38
N THR A 199 -11.71 13.04 -30.73
CA THR A 199 -11.65 13.67 -29.40
C THR A 199 -12.01 15.15 -29.50
N MET A 200 -11.53 15.86 -30.52
CA MET A 200 -11.90 17.26 -30.79
C MET A 200 -13.40 17.39 -31.03
N ALA A 201 -13.96 16.56 -31.91
CA ALA A 201 -15.40 16.51 -32.18
C ALA A 201 -16.23 16.13 -30.94
N ALA A 202 -15.73 15.24 -30.08
CA ALA A 202 -16.44 14.88 -28.84
C ALA A 202 -16.43 16.02 -27.80
N VAL A 203 -15.30 16.71 -27.59
CA VAL A 203 -15.25 17.89 -26.71
C VAL A 203 -16.09 19.03 -27.29
N GLN A 204 -16.11 19.23 -28.61
CA GLN A 204 -17.00 20.19 -29.27
C GLN A 204 -18.48 19.78 -29.19
N ALA A 205 -18.80 18.49 -29.16
CA ALA A 205 -20.16 18.00 -28.90
C ALA A 205 -20.56 18.11 -27.41
N ALA A 206 -19.59 18.18 -26.48
CA ALA A 206 -19.84 18.37 -25.04
C ALA A 206 -19.78 19.83 -24.58
N HIS A 207 -19.15 20.73 -25.35
CA HIS A 207 -18.99 22.15 -25.04
C HIS A 207 -19.47 23.11 -26.16
N GLY A 208 -20.13 22.57 -27.18
CA GLY A 208 -20.61 23.31 -28.34
C GLY A 208 -19.51 23.81 -29.27
N ALA A 209 -19.95 24.35 -30.42
CA ALA A 209 -19.10 24.89 -31.46
C ALA A 209 -18.92 26.41 -31.29
N HIS A 210 -17.67 26.85 -31.19
CA HIS A 210 -17.28 28.22 -31.52
C HIS A 210 -17.20 28.37 -33.05
N PRO A 211 -17.52 29.54 -33.66
CA PRO A 211 -17.52 29.70 -35.12
C PRO A 211 -16.18 29.42 -35.83
N GLY A 212 -15.06 29.48 -35.10
CA GLY A 212 -13.73 29.09 -35.59
C GLY A 212 -13.30 27.66 -35.24
N ASP A 213 -14.18 26.82 -34.67
CA ASP A 213 -13.81 25.45 -34.31
C ASP A 213 -13.58 24.58 -35.56
N ASN A 214 -12.55 23.75 -35.48
CA ASN A 214 -12.20 22.76 -36.50
C ASN A 214 -12.02 21.42 -35.78
N THR A 215 -12.73 20.39 -36.24
CA THR A 215 -12.63 19.03 -35.70
C THR A 215 -11.41 18.27 -36.22
N ALA A 216 -10.58 18.85 -37.07
CA ALA A 216 -9.27 18.32 -37.43
C ALA A 216 -8.42 18.03 -36.17
N ALA A 217 -7.51 17.07 -36.27
CA ALA A 217 -6.70 16.65 -35.14
C ALA A 217 -5.75 17.78 -34.69
N LEU A 218 -5.82 18.15 -33.41
CA LEU A 218 -4.95 19.18 -32.83
C LEU A 218 -3.56 18.60 -32.58
N SER A 219 -2.64 18.87 -33.50
CA SER A 219 -1.20 18.69 -33.32
C SER A 219 -0.65 19.81 -32.43
N VAL A 220 -0.53 19.57 -31.12
CA VAL A 220 0.04 20.50 -30.15
C VAL A 220 1.56 20.65 -30.41
N PRO A 221 2.05 21.86 -30.77
CA PRO A 221 3.47 22.09 -31.02
C PRO A 221 4.34 21.82 -29.79
N ALA A 222 5.57 21.33 -30.01
CA ALA A 222 6.48 20.94 -28.93
C ALA A 222 6.86 22.08 -27.97
N ASN A 223 6.77 23.34 -28.40
CA ASN A 223 6.99 24.53 -27.56
C ASN A 223 5.75 24.92 -26.70
N LEU A 224 4.56 24.40 -27.01
CA LEU A 224 3.35 24.54 -26.20
C LEU A 224 3.11 23.35 -25.27
N LEU A 225 3.85 22.25 -25.46
CA LEU A 225 3.96 21.14 -24.50
C LEU A 225 4.99 21.48 -23.42
N GLN A 226 4.54 21.61 -22.17
CA GLN A 226 5.47 21.74 -21.04
C GLN A 226 6.01 20.35 -20.68
N ARG A 227 7.19 20.01 -21.20
CA ARG A 227 7.96 18.85 -20.72
C ARG A 227 8.33 19.09 -19.24
N GLU A 228 7.86 18.22 -18.36
CA GLU A 228 8.15 18.21 -16.91
C GLU A 228 9.58 17.67 -16.64
N ALA A 229 10.58 18.26 -17.29
CA ALA A 229 11.88 17.61 -17.55
C ALA A 229 13.13 18.45 -17.21
N ALA A 230 13.01 19.54 -16.43
CA ALA A 230 14.18 20.36 -16.05
C ALA A 230 14.05 21.14 -14.73
N THR A 231 12.97 21.92 -14.51
CA THR A 231 13.01 23.05 -13.55
C THR A 231 11.83 23.17 -12.59
N ALA A 232 11.04 22.11 -12.38
CA ALA A 232 9.97 22.10 -11.38
C ALA A 232 9.84 20.70 -10.73
N PRO A 233 10.56 20.41 -9.63
CA PRO A 233 10.52 19.10 -8.98
C PRO A 233 9.13 18.73 -8.40
N ASP A 234 8.40 19.74 -7.88
CA ASP A 234 7.29 19.53 -6.94
C ASP A 234 5.89 19.82 -7.53
N ALA A 235 5.78 19.97 -8.85
CA ALA A 235 4.57 20.51 -9.51
C ALA A 235 3.51 19.47 -9.93
N GLY A 236 3.60 18.20 -9.52
CA GLY A 236 2.67 17.15 -9.94
C GLY A 236 2.50 15.99 -8.95
N MET A 237 1.28 15.46 -8.86
CA MET A 237 0.85 14.41 -7.92
C MET A 237 1.56 13.04 -8.09
N PHE A 238 2.37 12.87 -9.13
CA PHE A 238 3.25 11.72 -9.33
C PHE A 238 4.60 12.21 -9.85
N GLY A 239 5.61 12.24 -8.99
CA GLY A 239 6.93 12.78 -9.32
C GLY A 239 7.69 11.96 -10.38
N SER A 240 8.39 12.67 -11.27
CA SER A 240 9.28 12.17 -12.33
C SER A 240 8.64 11.43 -13.53
N ALA A 241 9.16 11.74 -14.72
CA ALA A 241 8.78 11.06 -15.97
C ALA A 241 9.26 9.59 -16.05
N VAL A 242 10.15 9.15 -15.14
CA VAL A 242 10.72 7.79 -15.08
C VAL A 242 9.61 6.73 -14.93
N LEU A 243 8.52 7.07 -14.26
CA LEU A 243 7.37 6.18 -14.03
C LEU A 243 6.46 5.96 -15.26
N ARG A 244 6.73 6.58 -16.42
CA ARG A 244 5.86 6.47 -17.62
C ARG A 244 6.43 5.71 -18.82
N ARG A 245 7.70 5.28 -18.83
CA ARG A 245 8.31 4.56 -19.97
C ARG A 245 8.97 3.20 -19.64
N GLY A 246 8.99 2.78 -18.37
CA GLY A 246 9.83 1.64 -17.94
C GLY A 246 9.30 0.22 -18.21
N SER A 247 8.09 0.05 -18.76
CA SER A 247 7.38 -1.25 -18.78
C SER A 247 7.12 -1.85 -20.17
N PHE A 248 7.47 -1.16 -21.26
CA PHE A 248 7.49 -1.73 -22.62
C PHE A 248 8.74 -1.24 -23.38
N GLU A 249 9.38 -2.16 -24.10
CA GLU A 249 10.56 -1.95 -24.97
C GLU A 249 11.91 -1.59 -24.28
N THR A 250 12.55 -2.66 -23.77
CA THR A 250 13.99 -3.01 -23.96
C THR A 250 15.13 -2.10 -23.44
N ALA A 251 16.05 -2.76 -22.73
CA ALA A 251 17.29 -2.23 -22.13
C ALA A 251 18.27 -1.45 -23.05
N GLY A 252 18.86 -0.37 -22.52
CA GLY A 252 20.25 0.01 -22.84
C GLY A 252 20.58 1.52 -22.89
N ALA A 253 21.71 1.90 -22.26
CA ALA A 253 22.56 3.08 -22.51
C ALA A 253 22.00 4.53 -22.49
N ALA A 254 22.39 5.26 -21.43
CA ALA A 254 22.90 6.64 -21.34
C ALA A 254 22.55 7.76 -22.37
N ASP A 255 22.30 8.97 -21.83
CA ASP A 255 23.17 10.14 -22.07
C ASP A 255 23.32 10.95 -20.76
N ASP A 256 24.45 11.65 -20.61
CA ASP A 256 24.81 12.48 -19.46
C ASP A 256 24.68 13.97 -19.80
N ARG A 257 23.88 14.74 -19.05
CA ARG A 257 24.13 16.17 -18.73
C ARG A 257 23.07 16.80 -17.82
N ASP A 258 23.37 16.87 -16.53
CA ASP A 258 22.88 17.95 -15.66
C ASP A 258 23.95 19.05 -15.52
N PRO A 259 23.56 20.34 -15.46
CA PRO A 259 24.50 21.43 -15.21
C PRO A 259 25.04 21.37 -13.77
N ARG A 260 26.34 21.63 -13.61
CA ARG A 260 27.02 21.50 -12.31
C ARG A 260 26.57 22.56 -11.30
N HIS A 261 26.53 22.16 -10.04
CA HIS A 261 26.32 22.98 -8.85
C HIS A 261 27.21 24.24 -8.88
N GLY A 262 26.63 25.44 -9.07
CA GLY A 262 27.41 26.69 -9.04
C GLY A 262 26.87 27.91 -9.81
N GLN A 263 25.81 27.81 -10.63
CA GLN A 263 25.27 29.00 -11.31
C GLN A 263 24.28 29.80 -10.46
N GLN A 264 24.54 31.10 -10.31
CA GLN A 264 23.59 32.09 -9.82
C GLN A 264 22.70 32.57 -10.99
N GLY A 265 21.44 32.94 -10.73
CA GLY A 265 20.60 33.65 -11.71
C GLY A 265 19.15 33.17 -11.92
N ALA A 266 18.65 32.20 -11.16
CA ALA A 266 17.25 31.74 -11.25
C ALA A 266 16.28 32.69 -10.51
N THR A 267 15.97 33.84 -11.11
CA THR A 267 15.08 34.87 -10.55
C THR A 267 13.63 34.39 -10.41
N TRP A 268 13.03 34.57 -9.23
CA TRP A 268 11.57 34.43 -9.01
C TRP A 268 10.84 35.74 -9.36
N ALA A 269 9.78 35.66 -10.17
CA ALA A 269 8.81 36.75 -10.39
C ALA A 269 7.53 36.18 -11.05
N GLY A 270 6.35 36.74 -10.76
CA GLY A 270 5.10 36.32 -11.42
C GLY A 270 3.81 36.63 -10.65
N ASP A 271 3.55 37.90 -10.34
CA ASP A 271 2.31 38.34 -9.68
C ASP A 271 1.05 38.22 -10.57
N ALA A 272 -0.12 38.25 -9.94
CA ALA A 272 -1.41 38.12 -10.61
C ALA A 272 -1.95 39.47 -11.15
N ASN A 273 -2.59 39.43 -12.32
CA ASN A 273 -3.76 40.28 -12.63
C ASN A 273 -4.59 39.68 -13.80
N PRO A 274 -5.88 40.04 -13.95
CA PRO A 274 -6.81 39.37 -14.88
C PRO A 274 -7.08 40.18 -16.17
N THR A 275 -7.69 39.56 -17.20
CA THR A 275 -8.66 40.21 -18.13
C THR A 275 -9.26 39.25 -19.18
N PHE A 276 -10.49 39.57 -19.63
CA PHE A 276 -11.12 39.31 -20.95
C PHE A 276 -11.35 37.84 -21.43
N ASN A 277 -12.08 37.58 -22.53
CA ASN A 277 -13.53 37.90 -22.67
C ASN A 277 -14.41 37.00 -23.59
N ALA A 278 -15.40 36.33 -22.99
CA ALA A 278 -16.70 35.92 -23.53
C ALA A 278 -16.85 34.95 -24.76
N SER A 279 -17.52 33.81 -24.45
CA SER A 279 -18.70 33.14 -25.05
C SER A 279 -18.54 32.10 -26.20
N ARG A 280 -19.23 30.93 -26.32
CA ARG A 280 -20.14 29.99 -25.54
C ARG A 280 -20.07 28.57 -26.24
N GLN A 281 -20.88 27.49 -26.08
CA GLN A 281 -22.16 27.10 -25.45
C GLN A 281 -22.16 25.60 -25.03
N GLY A 282 -22.39 25.22 -23.77
CA GLY A 282 -22.10 23.86 -23.26
C GLY A 282 -23.21 22.79 -23.29
N TYR A 283 -22.85 21.59 -22.80
CA TYR A 283 -23.75 20.48 -22.46
C TYR A 283 -23.61 20.05 -20.97
N GLU A 284 -23.67 18.76 -20.67
CA GLU A 284 -24.28 18.20 -19.45
C GLU A 284 -23.28 17.60 -18.45
N LEU A 285 -23.51 17.84 -17.15
CA LEU A 285 -22.68 17.37 -16.03
C LEU A 285 -23.53 16.59 -15.03
N CYS A 286 -23.00 15.52 -14.42
CA CYS A 286 -23.59 14.85 -13.27
C CYS A 286 -22.59 14.79 -12.11
N LEU A 287 -23.02 15.22 -10.92
CA LEU A 287 -22.26 15.10 -9.67
C LEU A 287 -23.09 14.39 -8.59
N GLY A 288 -22.42 13.60 -7.77
CA GLY A 288 -23.02 12.89 -6.63
C GLY A 288 -23.35 13.85 -5.48
N THR A 289 -24.41 13.52 -4.73
CA THR A 289 -24.91 14.33 -3.61
C THR A 289 -24.21 14.02 -2.29
N TYR A 290 -24.05 15.05 -1.46
CA TYR A 290 -23.72 14.96 -0.02
C TYR A 290 -24.94 15.43 0.80
N ASP A 291 -25.05 14.96 2.05
CA ASP A 291 -26.16 15.26 2.95
C ASP A 291 -25.65 16.09 4.14
N GLU A 292 -26.17 17.32 4.29
CA GLU A 292 -25.75 18.27 5.32
C GLU A 292 -26.69 18.27 6.54
N ALA A 293 -27.76 17.46 6.55
CA ALA A 293 -28.66 17.32 7.69
C ALA A 293 -27.98 16.76 8.97
N VAL A 294 -26.74 16.28 8.84
CA VAL A 294 -25.88 15.79 9.94
C VAL A 294 -24.89 16.87 10.45
N GLY A 295 -24.99 18.11 9.97
CA GLY A 295 -24.36 19.30 10.58
C GLY A 295 -22.84 19.30 10.61
N GLN A 296 -22.18 19.19 9.45
CA GLN A 296 -20.72 19.16 9.35
C GLN A 296 -20.17 20.20 8.38
N ALA A 297 -18.97 20.69 8.69
CA ALA A 297 -18.33 21.77 7.93
C ALA A 297 -17.88 21.32 6.53
N PRO A 298 -17.78 22.25 5.55
CA PRO A 298 -17.35 21.93 4.20
C PRO A 298 -15.95 21.30 4.18
N VAL A 299 -15.82 20.14 3.55
CA VAL A 299 -14.51 19.54 3.26
C VAL A 299 -13.88 20.32 2.10
N GLU A 300 -12.94 21.22 2.41
CA GLU A 300 -12.05 21.80 1.41
C GLU A 300 -11.36 20.69 0.61
N ASN A 301 -11.18 20.91 -0.70
CA ASN A 301 -10.70 19.90 -1.64
C ASN A 301 -9.17 19.68 -1.53
N ARG A 302 -8.72 19.14 -0.39
CA ARG A 302 -7.31 18.96 0.00
C ARG A 302 -6.86 17.52 -0.25
N VAL A 303 -6.19 17.29 -1.39
CA VAL A 303 -5.70 15.97 -1.81
C VAL A 303 -4.44 15.55 -1.05
N ASN A 304 -4.61 15.08 0.20
CA ASN A 304 -3.58 14.39 0.99
C ASN A 304 -3.95 12.90 1.12
N LEU A 305 -3.45 12.06 0.20
CA LEU A 305 -3.60 10.60 0.20
C LEU A 305 -2.21 9.97 0.38
N PRO A 306 -2.04 8.87 1.18
CA PRO A 306 -2.71 7.59 0.86
C PRO A 306 -3.00 6.65 2.06
N GLN A 307 -4.23 6.59 2.56
CA GLN A 307 -4.66 5.38 3.30
C GLN A 307 -5.18 4.33 2.32
N PRO A 308 -5.10 3.02 2.67
CA PRO A 308 -5.81 1.98 1.95
C PRO A 308 -7.29 2.32 1.75
N VAL A 309 -7.98 2.81 2.79
CA VAL A 309 -9.39 3.23 2.72
C VAL A 309 -9.64 4.36 1.70
N HIS A 310 -8.73 5.32 1.54
CA HIS A 310 -8.89 6.40 0.56
C HIS A 310 -8.50 5.97 -0.87
N MET A 311 -7.52 5.07 -1.03
CA MET A 311 -7.30 4.39 -2.32
C MET A 311 -8.51 3.51 -2.69
N LEU A 312 -9.18 2.94 -1.70
CA LEU A 312 -10.44 2.21 -1.85
C LEU A 312 -11.64 3.13 -2.12
N GLN A 313 -11.68 4.37 -1.64
CA GLN A 313 -12.65 5.36 -2.12
C GLN A 313 -12.48 5.65 -3.61
N PHE A 314 -11.23 5.70 -4.12
CA PHE A 314 -10.99 5.83 -5.56
C PHE A 314 -11.39 4.56 -6.32
N ALA A 315 -11.03 3.38 -5.83
CA ALA A 315 -11.41 2.10 -6.46
C ALA A 315 -12.93 1.83 -6.41
N LEU A 316 -13.62 2.26 -5.35
CA LEU A 316 -15.08 2.26 -5.24
C LEU A 316 -15.73 3.40 -6.03
N HIS A 317 -15.03 4.49 -6.34
CA HIS A 317 -15.55 5.47 -7.28
C HIS A 317 -15.58 4.87 -8.69
N GLU A 318 -14.50 4.21 -9.14
CA GLU A 318 -14.48 3.53 -10.43
C GLU A 318 -15.42 2.31 -10.48
N ALA A 319 -15.44 1.45 -9.46
CA ALA A 319 -16.35 0.28 -9.41
C ALA A 319 -17.81 0.68 -9.14
N GLY A 320 -18.04 1.66 -8.26
CA GLY A 320 -19.36 2.15 -7.87
C GLY A 320 -20.06 2.94 -8.98
N PHE A 321 -19.31 3.64 -9.84
CA PHE A 321 -19.85 4.23 -11.06
C PHE A 321 -20.54 3.18 -11.94
N TRP A 322 -20.00 1.95 -11.98
CA TRP A 322 -20.60 0.83 -12.70
C TRP A 322 -21.68 0.08 -11.89
N ALA A 323 -21.50 -0.11 -10.58
CA ALA A 323 -22.53 -0.76 -9.74
C ALA A 323 -23.83 0.07 -9.67
N VAL A 324 -23.72 1.40 -9.52
CA VAL A 324 -24.87 2.31 -9.44
C VAL A 324 -25.51 2.54 -10.81
N ALA A 325 -24.74 2.59 -11.90
CA ALA A 325 -25.29 2.68 -13.26
C ALA A 325 -25.95 1.36 -13.71
N GLY A 326 -25.27 0.23 -13.48
CA GLY A 326 -25.73 -1.10 -13.89
C GLY A 326 -26.96 -1.60 -13.13
N GLY A 327 -27.12 -1.22 -11.86
CA GLY A 327 -28.27 -1.62 -11.04
C GLY A 327 -29.59 -0.91 -11.36
N ARG A 328 -29.61 0.10 -12.26
CA ARG A 328 -30.82 0.91 -12.54
C ARG A 328 -31.10 1.21 -14.01
N ALA A 329 -30.16 0.98 -14.93
CA ALA A 329 -30.43 1.02 -16.37
C ALA A 329 -30.81 -0.37 -16.91
N ASN A 330 -31.99 -0.49 -17.51
CA ASN A 330 -32.43 -1.65 -18.32
C ASN A 330 -32.58 -3.01 -17.60
N GLY A 331 -32.83 -3.02 -16.29
CA GLY A 331 -33.38 -4.20 -15.59
C GLY A 331 -32.46 -5.42 -15.49
N GLN A 332 -31.14 -5.22 -15.52
CA GLN A 332 -30.17 -6.30 -15.34
C GLN A 332 -29.94 -6.59 -13.85
N THR A 333 -29.71 -7.86 -13.49
CA THR A 333 -29.35 -8.28 -12.14
C THR A 333 -27.93 -8.82 -12.13
N ILE A 334 -27.01 -8.15 -11.44
CA ILE A 334 -25.65 -8.67 -11.20
C ILE A 334 -25.76 -9.66 -10.04
N THR A 335 -25.49 -10.94 -10.30
CA THR A 335 -25.83 -12.05 -9.38
C THR A 335 -24.65 -12.68 -8.65
N ALA A 336 -23.40 -12.43 -9.07
CA ALA A 336 -22.20 -12.86 -8.36
C ALA A 336 -20.95 -12.07 -8.79
N PHE A 337 -20.01 -11.88 -7.87
CA PHE A 337 -18.59 -11.67 -8.18
C PHE A 337 -17.88 -13.03 -8.13
N GLY A 338 -16.96 -13.29 -9.07
CA GLY A 338 -16.24 -14.56 -9.13
C GLY A 338 -14.97 -14.51 -9.99
N PRO A 339 -14.01 -15.43 -9.78
CA PRO A 339 -12.69 -15.38 -10.40
C PRO A 339 -12.65 -15.71 -11.89
N THR A 340 -13.67 -16.41 -12.41
CA THR A 340 -13.93 -16.50 -13.85
C THR A 340 -14.76 -15.28 -14.23
N GLY A 341 -14.10 -14.27 -14.80
CA GLY A 341 -14.59 -12.88 -14.88
C GLY A 341 -16.02 -12.69 -15.37
N VAL A 342 -16.69 -11.67 -14.82
CA VAL A 342 -18.13 -11.44 -15.01
C VAL A 342 -18.42 -11.07 -16.47
N VAL A 343 -19.06 -11.99 -17.20
CA VAL A 343 -19.59 -11.75 -18.55
C VAL A 343 -20.94 -11.07 -18.43
N ALA A 344 -20.95 -9.74 -18.48
CA ALA A 344 -22.17 -8.94 -18.53
C ALA A 344 -22.75 -8.97 -19.96
N THR A 345 -23.59 -9.97 -20.25
CA THR A 345 -24.41 -10.00 -21.47
C THR A 345 -25.67 -9.15 -21.30
N ASN A 346 -26.00 -8.37 -22.34
CA ASN A 346 -27.34 -7.80 -22.47
C ASN A 346 -28.34 -8.83 -23.03
N THR A 347 -29.63 -8.51 -23.01
CA THR A 347 -30.73 -9.31 -23.58
C THR A 347 -30.66 -9.49 -25.12
N ALA A 348 -29.69 -8.88 -25.79
CA ALA A 348 -29.38 -9.09 -27.21
C ALA A 348 -28.11 -9.94 -27.43
N GLY A 349 -27.56 -10.57 -26.39
CA GLY A 349 -26.38 -11.43 -26.46
C GLY A 349 -25.04 -10.70 -26.59
N GLY A 350 -25.03 -9.36 -26.50
CA GLY A 350 -23.83 -8.55 -26.56
C GLY A 350 -23.04 -8.60 -25.26
N THR A 351 -21.83 -9.17 -25.32
CA THR A 351 -20.85 -9.17 -24.23
C THR A 351 -20.25 -7.78 -24.03
N PHE A 352 -20.54 -7.16 -22.88
CA PHE A 352 -19.67 -6.10 -22.35
C PHE A 352 -18.45 -6.76 -21.69
N GLY A 353 -17.28 -6.11 -21.80
CA GLY A 353 -15.99 -6.70 -21.44
C GLY A 353 -15.95 -7.26 -20.02
N THR A 354 -15.25 -8.37 -19.83
CA THR A 354 -15.13 -9.06 -18.53
C THR A 354 -14.60 -8.12 -17.46
N MET A 355 -15.41 -7.85 -16.44
CA MET A 355 -14.88 -7.36 -15.16
C MET A 355 -14.21 -8.54 -14.46
N ASP A 356 -12.89 -8.59 -14.55
CA ASP A 356 -12.04 -9.59 -13.88
C ASP A 356 -11.69 -9.19 -12.43
N GLY A 357 -11.94 -7.93 -12.05
CA GLY A 357 -11.58 -7.38 -10.76
C GLY A 357 -10.08 -7.11 -10.59
N VAL A 358 -9.29 -7.19 -11.66
CA VAL A 358 -7.83 -7.04 -11.63
C VAL A 358 -7.44 -5.56 -11.62
N PHE A 359 -7.62 -4.94 -10.46
CA PHE A 359 -6.98 -3.66 -10.18
C PHE A 359 -5.44 -3.82 -10.23
N GLY A 360 -4.73 -2.71 -10.47
CA GLY A 360 -3.27 -2.70 -10.34
C GLY A 360 -2.77 -3.07 -8.94
N ARG A 361 -1.49 -3.46 -8.83
CA ARG A 361 -0.86 -3.92 -7.57
C ARG A 361 -1.13 -3.04 -6.35
N SER A 362 -1.01 -1.72 -6.49
CA SER A 362 -1.19 -0.84 -5.33
C SER A 362 -2.63 -0.86 -4.78
N PRO A 363 -3.69 -0.72 -5.59
CA PRO A 363 -5.05 -1.09 -5.16
C PRO A 363 -5.19 -2.52 -4.58
N GLN A 364 -4.58 -3.54 -5.17
CA GLN A 364 -4.66 -4.92 -4.65
C GLN A 364 -4.05 -5.06 -3.26
N TRP A 365 -2.88 -4.45 -3.02
CA TRP A 365 -2.24 -4.42 -1.71
C TRP A 365 -3.03 -3.54 -0.72
N ALA A 366 -3.67 -2.46 -1.19
CA ALA A 366 -4.55 -1.63 -0.35
C ALA A 366 -5.79 -2.42 0.08
N LEU A 367 -6.44 -3.17 -0.82
CA LEU A 367 -7.52 -4.10 -0.50
C LEU A 367 -7.04 -5.17 0.50
N ARG A 368 -5.82 -5.69 0.33
CA ARG A 368 -5.23 -6.70 1.22
C ARG A 368 -4.97 -6.16 2.62
N GLU A 369 -4.40 -4.96 2.73
CA GLU A 369 -4.17 -4.28 4.01
C GLU A 369 -5.47 -3.86 4.70
N PHE A 370 -6.46 -3.43 3.93
CA PHE A 370 -7.82 -3.23 4.42
C PHE A 370 -8.40 -4.53 5.02
N GLN A 371 -8.34 -5.66 4.29
CA GLN A 371 -8.76 -6.97 4.81
C GLN A 371 -7.95 -7.40 6.06
N CYS A 372 -6.63 -7.19 6.07
CA CYS A 372 -5.76 -7.43 7.22
C CYS A 372 -6.26 -6.69 8.48
N HIS A 373 -6.59 -5.40 8.33
CA HIS A 373 -7.07 -4.56 9.42
C HIS A 373 -8.54 -4.82 9.78
N ALA A 374 -9.40 -5.11 8.81
CA ALA A 374 -10.81 -5.43 9.03
C ALA A 374 -11.04 -6.78 9.72
N LYS A 375 -10.03 -7.66 9.80
CA LYS A 375 -10.05 -8.85 10.68
C LYS A 375 -9.69 -8.53 12.15
N LEU A 376 -9.15 -7.37 12.46
CA LEU A 376 -8.78 -6.99 13.84
C LEU A 376 -10.04 -6.58 14.64
N PRO A 377 -9.99 -6.53 15.98
CA PRO A 377 -11.16 -6.16 16.78
C PRO A 377 -11.44 -4.65 16.78
N HIS A 378 -10.50 -3.80 16.35
CA HIS A 378 -10.65 -2.34 16.45
C HIS A 378 -10.21 -1.59 15.19
N ALA A 379 -10.81 -0.42 14.97
CA ALA A 379 -10.42 0.58 13.97
C ALA A 379 -10.15 1.95 14.62
N ALA A 380 -9.35 2.79 13.95
CA ALA A 380 -9.31 4.22 14.23
C ALA A 380 -10.55 4.91 13.62
N VAL A 381 -10.96 6.07 14.14
CA VAL A 381 -12.14 6.81 13.67
C VAL A 381 -11.75 8.23 13.27
N GLU A 382 -12.22 8.72 12.12
CA GLU A 382 -11.87 10.06 11.62
C GLU A 382 -12.86 11.15 12.06
N ASP A 383 -12.39 12.02 12.97
CA ASP A 383 -13.01 13.30 13.31
C ASP A 383 -12.80 14.32 12.19
N VAL A 384 -13.71 14.33 11.23
CA VAL A 384 -13.74 15.35 10.16
C VAL A 384 -14.25 16.71 10.64
N THR A 385 -14.78 16.82 11.87
CA THR A 385 -15.17 18.12 12.44
C THR A 385 -13.94 18.94 12.84
N PHE A 386 -12.84 18.27 13.16
CA PHE A 386 -11.55 18.90 13.39
C PHE A 386 -10.84 19.23 12.06
N GLY A 387 -11.02 20.46 11.59
CA GLY A 387 -10.42 21.01 10.36
C GLY A 387 -8.89 21.21 10.35
N ALA A 388 -8.14 20.33 11.03
CA ALA A 388 -6.69 20.38 11.12
C ALA A 388 -5.98 19.99 9.82
N GLY A 389 -4.77 20.53 9.63
CA GLY A 389 -3.95 20.30 8.45
C GLY A 389 -3.41 18.87 8.32
N LEU A 390 -3.11 18.21 9.45
CA LEU A 390 -2.62 16.83 9.47
C LEU A 390 -3.75 15.83 9.68
N TYR A 391 -3.66 14.70 8.99
CA TYR A 391 -4.59 13.57 9.08
C TYR A 391 -4.52 12.86 10.43
N ILE A 392 -3.32 12.68 11.00
CA ILE A 392 -3.12 12.05 12.31
C ILE A 392 -3.91 12.75 13.43
N GLN A 393 -4.02 14.09 13.37
CA GLN A 393 -4.82 14.89 14.33
C GLN A 393 -6.31 14.53 14.34
N ARG A 394 -6.86 14.09 13.20
CA ARG A 394 -8.26 13.69 13.07
C ARG A 394 -8.52 12.26 13.56
N LEU A 395 -7.46 11.48 13.78
CA LEU A 395 -7.56 10.07 14.21
C LEU A 395 -7.23 9.86 15.69
N ILE A 396 -6.46 10.77 16.30
CA ILE A 396 -6.12 10.70 17.73
C ILE A 396 -7.19 11.28 18.67
N ARG A 397 -8.20 11.99 18.13
CA ARG A 397 -9.25 12.67 18.89
C ARG A 397 -10.40 11.79 19.33
N LEU A 398 -10.63 10.67 18.64
CA LEU A 398 -11.72 9.75 18.92
C LEU A 398 -11.15 8.42 19.42
N PRO A 399 -11.80 7.77 20.41
CA PRO A 399 -11.38 6.44 20.84
C PRO A 399 -11.54 5.42 19.71
N SER A 400 -10.70 4.39 19.72
CA SER A 400 -10.78 3.26 18.80
C SER A 400 -12.15 2.57 18.87
N ALA A 401 -12.86 2.49 17.75
CA ALA A 401 -14.13 1.76 17.66
C ALA A 401 -13.90 0.24 17.69
N GLU A 402 -14.83 -0.52 18.26
CA GLU A 402 -14.86 -1.98 18.14
C GLU A 402 -15.59 -2.41 16.85
N LEU A 403 -14.96 -3.29 16.07
CA LEU A 403 -15.46 -3.76 14.79
C LEU A 403 -16.37 -4.96 14.98
N THR A 404 -17.67 -4.73 14.79
CA THR A 404 -18.72 -5.75 14.98
C THR A 404 -19.50 -6.00 13.69
N GLY A 405 -20.14 -7.18 13.62
CA GLY A 405 -21.00 -7.56 12.49
C GLY A 405 -20.32 -7.41 11.12
N LEU A 406 -21.04 -6.79 10.18
CA LEU A 406 -20.59 -6.61 8.79
C LEU A 406 -19.41 -5.64 8.64
N GLY A 407 -19.04 -4.86 9.67
CA GLY A 407 -17.84 -4.02 9.65
C GLY A 407 -16.53 -4.79 9.83
N ARG A 408 -16.61 -6.08 10.21
CA ARG A 408 -15.47 -6.96 10.36
C ARG A 408 -15.36 -7.89 9.13
N TYR A 409 -14.18 -7.96 8.51
CA TYR A 409 -13.92 -8.96 7.48
C TYR A 409 -13.76 -10.33 8.15
N PRO A 410 -14.36 -11.41 7.64
CA PRO A 410 -14.40 -12.68 8.38
C PRO A 410 -13.03 -13.31 8.59
N ASP A 411 -12.77 -13.88 9.77
CA ASP A 411 -11.46 -14.44 10.13
C ASP A 411 -11.04 -15.58 9.20
N GLU A 412 -11.99 -16.45 8.83
CA GLU A 412 -11.82 -17.64 8.00
C GLU A 412 -11.73 -17.35 6.50
N SER A 413 -12.23 -16.20 6.05
CA SER A 413 -12.24 -15.83 4.65
C SER A 413 -10.87 -15.32 4.17
N PRO A 414 -10.42 -15.61 2.93
CA PRO A 414 -9.05 -15.35 2.50
C PRO A 414 -8.76 -13.84 2.45
N THR A 415 -7.59 -13.45 2.97
CA THR A 415 -7.06 -12.08 2.82
C THR A 415 -6.44 -11.99 1.42
N SER A 416 -7.28 -11.84 0.40
CA SER A 416 -6.99 -12.00 -1.02
C SER A 416 -6.42 -10.75 -1.72
N GLY A 417 -6.70 -9.56 -1.19
CA GLY A 417 -6.52 -8.30 -1.91
C GLY A 417 -7.48 -8.06 -3.08
N ALA A 418 -8.60 -8.80 -3.15
CA ALA A 418 -9.64 -8.59 -4.14
C ALA A 418 -10.86 -7.88 -3.54
N LEU A 419 -11.58 -7.10 -4.35
CA LEU A 419 -12.85 -6.48 -3.96
C LEU A 419 -14.00 -7.49 -4.08
N ASN A 420 -13.96 -8.52 -3.24
CA ASN A 420 -15.05 -9.50 -3.14
C ASN A 420 -16.24 -8.91 -2.34
N ASP A 421 -17.36 -9.63 -2.39
CA ASP A 421 -18.62 -9.32 -1.72
C ASP A 421 -18.49 -8.90 -0.23
N GLN A 422 -17.63 -9.61 0.51
CA GLN A 422 -17.38 -9.34 1.93
C GLN A 422 -16.54 -8.08 2.12
N THR A 423 -15.54 -7.88 1.25
CA THR A 423 -14.66 -6.72 1.25
C THR A 423 -15.46 -5.45 0.94
N ALA A 424 -16.36 -5.51 -0.05
CA ALA A 424 -17.26 -4.41 -0.39
C ALA A 424 -18.23 -4.06 0.75
N ARG A 425 -18.84 -5.07 1.41
CA ARG A 425 -19.71 -4.85 2.58
C ARG A 425 -18.97 -4.22 3.76
N ALA A 426 -17.83 -4.78 4.16
CA ALA A 426 -17.04 -4.24 5.25
C ALA A 426 -16.55 -2.81 4.94
N LEU A 427 -16.15 -2.55 3.70
CA LEU A 427 -15.68 -1.24 3.27
C LEU A 427 -16.79 -0.19 3.29
N GLN A 428 -18.02 -0.52 2.87
CA GLN A 428 -19.15 0.40 2.99
C GLN A 428 -19.37 0.81 4.45
N ILE A 429 -19.43 -0.17 5.38
CA ILE A 429 -19.57 0.09 6.82
C ILE A 429 -18.42 0.95 7.36
N TRP A 430 -17.18 0.75 6.88
CA TRP A 430 -16.02 1.57 7.24
C TRP A 430 -16.09 3.00 6.69
N LEU A 431 -16.70 3.22 5.53
CA LEU A 431 -16.93 4.57 5.01
C LEU A 431 -18.01 5.29 5.80
N ASP A 432 -19.16 4.63 6.02
CA ASP A 432 -20.31 5.17 6.75
C ASP A 432 -19.94 5.57 8.18
N ASN A 433 -19.21 4.70 8.89
CA ASN A 433 -18.77 4.92 10.28
C ASN A 433 -17.38 5.58 10.38
N ARG A 434 -16.78 5.96 9.25
CA ARG A 434 -15.49 6.66 9.15
C ARG A 434 -14.32 5.94 9.82
N TYR A 435 -14.38 4.61 9.81
CA TYR A 435 -13.30 3.76 10.26
C TYR A 435 -12.10 3.88 9.32
N ARG A 436 -10.91 3.85 9.92
CA ARG A 436 -9.60 3.98 9.28
C ARG A 436 -8.65 2.92 9.84
N CYS A 437 -7.58 2.65 9.11
CA CYS A 437 -6.62 1.61 9.50
C CYS A 437 -6.12 1.90 10.93
N PRO A 438 -6.24 0.96 11.88
CA PRO A 438 -5.92 1.19 13.29
C PRO A 438 -4.42 1.32 13.56
N VAL A 439 -3.55 1.03 12.59
CA VAL A 439 -2.12 1.26 12.67
C VAL A 439 -1.78 2.48 11.82
N LEU A 440 -1.28 3.55 12.44
CA LEU A 440 -0.94 4.81 11.79
C LEU A 440 0.57 5.02 11.78
N LEU A 441 1.15 4.98 10.59
CA LEU A 441 2.59 5.09 10.36
C LEU A 441 2.95 6.51 9.91
N TYR A 442 3.92 7.13 10.57
CA TYR A 442 4.33 8.52 10.32
C TYR A 442 5.83 8.71 10.59
N ALA A 443 6.46 9.65 9.88
CA ALA A 443 7.88 9.98 9.99
C ALA A 443 8.10 11.32 10.69
N VAL A 444 9.11 11.36 11.54
CA VAL A 444 9.45 12.51 12.38
C VAL A 444 10.95 12.80 12.27
N ASN A 445 11.33 14.08 12.31
CA ASN A 445 12.72 14.53 12.30
C ASN A 445 12.91 15.77 13.21
N PRO A 446 13.75 15.71 14.28
CA PRO A 446 14.51 14.56 14.77
C PRO A 446 13.62 13.56 15.55
N ASP A 447 14.22 12.68 16.34
CA ASP A 447 13.59 11.62 17.16
C ASP A 447 12.69 12.18 18.31
N GLN A 448 11.65 12.95 17.98
CA GLN A 448 10.70 13.61 18.90
C GLN A 448 9.23 13.22 18.56
N PRO A 449 8.81 11.98 18.78
CA PRO A 449 7.59 11.42 18.17
C PRO A 449 6.25 12.03 18.63
N LEU A 450 6.24 12.81 19.70
CA LEU A 450 5.07 13.52 20.22
C LEU A 450 4.99 15.00 19.76
N ASP A 451 6.08 15.56 19.22
CA ASP A 451 6.10 16.92 18.69
C ASP A 451 5.50 16.91 17.28
N ILE A 452 4.23 17.30 17.18
CA ILE A 452 3.45 17.21 15.95
C ILE A 452 3.98 18.15 14.84
N ALA A 453 4.70 19.21 15.21
CA ALA A 453 5.35 20.11 14.27
C ALA A 453 6.64 19.51 13.65
N ARG A 454 7.06 18.31 14.08
CA ARG A 454 8.21 17.55 13.55
C ARG A 454 7.80 16.43 12.62
N ILE A 455 6.51 16.18 12.43
CA ILE A 455 6.01 15.19 11.48
C ILE A 455 6.35 15.67 10.07
N THR A 456 7.34 15.03 9.44
CA THR A 456 7.76 15.35 8.07
C THR A 456 6.88 14.64 7.03
N GLN A 457 6.20 13.57 7.43
CA GLN A 457 5.30 12.80 6.59
C GLN A 457 4.38 11.95 7.48
N GLU A 458 3.12 11.80 7.09
CA GLU A 458 2.16 10.92 7.74
C GLU A 458 1.61 9.91 6.74
N ASN A 459 0.86 8.91 7.22
CA ASN A 459 0.16 7.93 6.39
C ASN A 459 1.11 7.10 5.50
N ILE A 460 2.26 6.73 6.06
CA ILE A 460 3.36 6.03 5.38
C ILE A 460 2.99 4.56 5.17
N TRP A 461 3.09 4.08 3.94
CA TRP A 461 2.58 2.76 3.59
C TRP A 461 3.60 1.92 2.80
N ARG A 462 4.05 2.42 1.65
CA ARG A 462 5.07 1.79 0.83
C ARG A 462 6.44 1.99 1.46
N TYR A 463 7.29 0.99 1.28
CA TYR A 463 8.67 0.95 1.75
C TYR A 463 9.52 2.17 1.39
N ASN A 464 9.16 2.87 0.31
CA ASN A 464 9.80 4.06 -0.23
C ASN A 464 8.93 5.33 -0.17
N ASP A 465 7.80 5.34 0.55
CA ASP A 465 7.03 6.58 0.76
C ASP A 465 7.87 7.60 1.54
N CYS A 466 8.62 7.15 2.55
CA CYS A 466 9.66 7.91 3.22
C CYS A 466 11.03 7.36 2.85
N THR A 467 11.89 8.16 2.21
CA THR A 467 13.27 7.79 1.81
C THR A 467 14.35 8.50 2.63
N THR A 468 13.96 9.29 3.63
CA THR A 468 14.88 10.16 4.39
C THR A 468 15.53 9.41 5.55
N ALA A 469 16.77 8.95 5.38
CA ALA A 469 17.47 8.11 6.38
C ALA A 469 17.77 8.79 7.74
N THR A 470 17.62 10.12 7.84
CA THR A 470 17.68 10.85 9.12
C THR A 470 16.40 10.74 9.92
N ALA A 471 15.24 10.64 9.27
CA ALA A 471 13.93 10.52 9.92
C ALA A 471 13.74 9.15 10.60
N ARG A 472 12.79 9.07 11.53
CA ARG A 472 12.31 7.82 12.13
C ARG A 472 10.85 7.62 11.80
N VAL A 473 10.47 6.39 11.46
CA VAL A 473 9.07 6.00 11.33
C VAL A 473 8.58 5.45 12.67
N TYR A 474 7.47 6.00 13.14
CA TYR A 474 6.74 5.57 14.32
C TYR A 474 5.36 5.05 13.95
N ALA A 475 4.78 4.21 14.81
CA ALA A 475 3.42 3.72 14.69
C ALA A 475 2.58 4.12 15.93
N LEU A 476 1.38 4.62 15.70
CA LEU A 476 0.29 4.51 16.68
C LEU A 476 -0.48 3.22 16.39
N ASP A 477 -0.79 2.43 17.40
CA ASP A 477 -1.53 1.17 17.23
C ASP A 477 -2.78 1.13 18.11
N PHE A 478 -3.92 1.36 17.47
CA PHE A 478 -5.26 1.29 18.05
C PHE A 478 -5.89 -0.11 17.92
N SER A 479 -5.22 -1.06 17.28
CA SER A 479 -5.81 -2.37 16.92
C SER A 479 -5.91 -3.34 18.09
N ARG A 480 -5.08 -3.13 19.13
CA ARG A 480 -4.87 -4.03 20.27
C ARG A 480 -4.49 -5.47 19.88
N ASN A 481 -3.97 -5.70 18.67
CA ASN A 481 -3.55 -7.03 18.20
C ASN A 481 -2.29 -7.55 18.93
N TYR A 482 -1.53 -6.66 19.58
CA TYR A 482 -0.30 -6.98 20.31
C TYR A 482 -0.41 -6.55 21.77
N THR A 483 -0.04 -7.44 22.69
CA THR A 483 0.09 -7.12 24.12
C THR A 483 1.43 -6.43 24.35
N LEU A 484 1.40 -5.14 24.66
CA LEU A 484 2.61 -4.36 24.96
C LEU A 484 3.11 -4.67 26.39
N PRO A 485 4.43 -4.78 26.62
CA PRO A 485 5.00 -4.75 27.96
C PRO A 485 4.58 -3.46 28.71
N PRO A 486 4.46 -3.47 30.06
CA PRO A 486 3.98 -2.31 30.81
C PRO A 486 4.75 -1.00 30.55
N GLU A 487 6.06 -1.11 30.30
CA GLU A 487 6.98 -0.01 30.01
C GLU A 487 6.79 0.58 28.59
N LYS A 488 5.95 -0.07 27.77
CA LYS A 488 5.56 0.31 26.40
C LYS A 488 4.05 0.53 26.27
N ALA A 489 3.25 0.06 27.23
CA ALA A 489 1.80 0.25 27.28
C ALA A 489 1.38 1.62 27.87
N VAL A 490 2.34 2.51 28.13
CA VAL A 490 2.11 3.88 28.61
C VAL A 490 1.47 4.76 27.53
N THR A 491 0.78 5.82 27.96
CA THR A 491 0.25 6.86 27.07
C THR A 491 1.21 8.04 26.95
N GLY A 492 1.05 8.80 25.87
CA GLY A 492 1.72 10.08 25.61
C GLY A 492 0.69 11.18 25.35
N GLN A 493 1.17 12.42 25.21
CA GLN A 493 0.36 13.58 24.88
C GLN A 493 0.80 14.15 23.53
N MET A 494 -0.12 14.31 22.58
CA MET A 494 0.11 14.90 21.27
C MET A 494 -1.07 15.83 20.94
N ASP A 495 -0.82 17.10 20.62
CA ASP A 495 -1.87 18.11 20.38
C ASP A 495 -2.92 18.20 21.52
N GLY A 496 -2.45 18.01 22.76
CA GLY A 496 -3.30 17.95 23.96
C GLY A 496 -4.25 16.75 24.04
N GLN A 497 -4.10 15.75 23.16
CA GLN A 497 -4.83 14.48 23.21
C GLN A 497 -3.97 13.39 23.86
N GLU A 498 -4.59 12.56 24.70
CA GLU A 498 -3.96 11.35 25.22
C GLU A 498 -3.96 10.26 24.14
N ILE A 499 -2.77 9.72 23.84
CA ILE A 499 -2.56 8.72 22.79
C ILE A 499 -1.73 7.53 23.30
N PRO A 500 -1.81 6.34 22.67
CA PRO A 500 -0.81 5.30 22.87
C PRO A 500 0.61 5.85 22.59
N MET A 501 1.60 5.53 23.43
CA MET A 501 2.97 5.98 23.21
C MET A 501 3.50 5.49 21.84
N PRO A 502 4.00 6.39 20.96
CA PRO A 502 4.39 6.00 19.61
C PRO A 502 5.49 4.94 19.57
N ILE A 503 5.20 3.83 18.92
CA ILE A 503 6.11 2.69 18.78
C ILE A 503 7.12 3.02 17.69
N ILE A 504 8.41 3.15 18.05
CA ILE A 504 9.47 3.33 17.04
C ILE A 504 9.58 2.07 16.16
N VAL A 505 9.31 2.22 14.87
CA VAL A 505 9.33 1.12 13.90
C VAL A 505 10.73 0.96 13.33
N GLY A 506 11.35 2.07 12.92
CA GLY A 506 12.67 2.04 12.30
C GLY A 506 13.02 3.34 11.60
N ARG A 507 13.85 3.23 10.57
CA ARG A 507 14.17 4.30 9.61
C ARG A 507 14.23 3.72 8.20
N TRP A 508 14.13 4.58 7.19
CA TRP A 508 14.55 4.17 5.85
C TRP A 508 16.08 4.02 5.80
N THR A 509 16.59 3.11 4.98
CA THR A 509 18.01 2.97 4.67
C THR A 509 18.15 2.58 3.20
N GLY A 510 19.15 3.14 2.51
CA GLY A 510 19.51 2.75 1.15
C GLY A 510 20.67 1.75 1.16
N TYR A 511 20.69 0.84 0.18
CA TYR A 511 21.74 -0.15 0.01
C TYR A 511 22.23 -0.18 -1.44
N SER A 512 23.51 0.13 -1.63
CA SER A 512 24.21 -0.04 -2.91
C SER A 512 25.10 -1.27 -2.79
N GLN A 513 24.83 -2.31 -3.58
CA GLN A 513 25.61 -3.55 -3.55
C GLN A 513 26.99 -3.34 -4.22
N PRO A 514 28.12 -3.48 -3.51
CA PRO A 514 29.45 -3.31 -4.12
C PRO A 514 29.75 -4.40 -5.15
N GLY A 515 30.54 -4.06 -6.17
CA GLY A 515 31.09 -5.03 -7.13
C GLY A 515 30.18 -5.45 -8.29
N ARG A 516 29.00 -4.85 -8.46
CA ARG A 516 28.18 -5.00 -9.67
C ARG A 516 28.37 -3.84 -10.65
N THR A 517 28.52 -4.15 -11.94
CA THR A 517 28.78 -3.18 -13.03
C THR A 517 27.64 -2.18 -13.25
N LYS A 518 26.45 -2.46 -12.71
CA LYS A 518 25.32 -1.54 -12.62
C LYS A 518 24.96 -1.41 -11.14
N THR A 519 25.07 -0.20 -10.60
CA THR A 519 24.66 0.10 -9.22
C THR A 519 23.14 -0.06 -9.11
N VAL A 520 22.70 -1.20 -8.58
CA VAL A 520 21.31 -1.40 -8.18
C VAL A 520 21.17 -0.86 -6.77
N THR A 521 20.52 0.31 -6.66
CA THR A 521 20.18 0.92 -5.38
C THR A 521 18.89 0.30 -4.85
N TYR A 522 19.03 -0.52 -3.81
CA TYR A 522 17.92 -0.97 -2.98
C TYR A 522 17.68 0.05 -1.86
N GLY A 523 16.56 -0.07 -1.17
CA GLY A 523 16.32 0.68 0.06
C GLY A 523 14.93 0.42 0.62
N GLY A 524 14.76 0.61 1.91
CA GLY A 524 13.54 0.27 2.64
C GLY A 524 13.72 0.31 4.16
N PRO A 525 12.81 -0.31 4.93
CA PRO A 525 12.84 -0.32 6.39
C PRO A 525 14.08 -1.00 7.01
N LEU A 526 14.57 -0.40 8.11
CA LEU A 526 15.59 -0.94 9.00
C LEU A 526 15.26 -0.63 10.46
N THR A 527 15.33 -1.65 11.33
CA THR A 527 15.27 -1.53 12.79
C THR A 527 16.58 -2.03 13.37
N GLY A 528 17.36 -1.12 13.98
CA GLY A 528 18.66 -1.45 14.54
C GLY A 528 19.22 -0.29 15.37
N GLY A 529 20.39 -0.49 15.98
CA GLY A 529 21.02 0.56 16.78
C GLY A 529 20.09 1.06 17.90
N ALA A 530 19.72 2.35 17.87
CA ALA A 530 18.83 2.99 18.83
C ALA A 530 17.32 2.78 18.54
N GLN A 531 16.96 2.08 17.46
CA GLN A 531 15.54 1.73 17.18
C GLN A 531 15.13 0.38 17.80
N LEU A 532 16.07 -0.36 18.39
CA LEU A 532 15.82 -1.61 19.12
C LEU A 532 15.15 -1.32 20.48
N TRP A 533 14.35 -2.25 20.97
CA TRP A 533 13.86 -2.23 22.35
C TRP A 533 14.91 -2.84 23.29
N ASN A 534 15.46 -2.02 24.17
CA ASN A 534 16.25 -2.46 25.32
C ASN A 534 15.30 -3.01 26.41
N LEU A 535 14.77 -4.21 26.22
CA LEU A 535 13.91 -4.92 27.18
C LEU A 535 14.33 -6.40 27.30
N GLU A 536 14.01 -7.01 28.44
CA GLU A 536 14.23 -8.45 28.67
C GLU A 536 13.50 -9.33 27.66
N THR A 537 12.35 -8.84 27.17
CA THR A 537 11.47 -9.49 26.19
C THR A 537 11.95 -9.35 24.75
N THR A 538 13.04 -8.63 24.47
CA THR A 538 13.56 -8.41 23.11
C THR A 538 15.04 -8.75 22.95
N GLU A 539 15.85 -8.73 24.01
CA GLU A 539 17.18 -9.36 23.97
C GLU A 539 17.05 -10.90 23.84
N VAL A 540 17.94 -11.51 23.05
CA VAL A 540 18.14 -12.96 23.01
C VAL A 540 18.78 -13.39 24.34
N THR A 541 17.98 -13.99 25.21
CA THR A 541 18.32 -14.38 26.59
C THR A 541 17.94 -15.85 26.82
N PRO A 542 18.45 -16.50 27.88
CA PRO A 542 17.93 -17.79 28.32
C PRO A 542 16.40 -17.74 28.47
N GLN A 543 15.88 -16.69 29.10
CA GLN A 543 14.45 -16.49 29.34
C GLN A 543 13.61 -16.43 28.06
N THR A 544 14.03 -15.73 27.01
CA THR A 544 13.27 -15.65 25.75
C THR A 544 13.38 -16.91 24.89
N ILE A 545 14.50 -17.64 24.97
CA ILE A 545 14.71 -18.88 24.21
C ILE A 545 14.03 -20.09 24.86
N TYR A 546 14.10 -20.23 26.19
CA TYR A 546 13.62 -21.40 26.94
C TYR A 546 12.39 -21.15 27.80
N GLY A 547 12.03 -19.90 28.11
CA GLY A 547 11.03 -19.57 29.13
C GLY A 547 11.54 -19.68 30.57
N THR A 548 12.84 -19.94 30.76
CA THR A 548 13.50 -20.06 32.07
C THR A 548 14.99 -19.69 31.95
N GLY A 549 15.69 -19.56 33.07
CA GLY A 549 17.13 -19.23 33.11
C GLY A 549 17.45 -17.75 33.27
N GLY A 550 16.46 -16.85 33.19
CA GLY A 550 16.68 -15.40 33.30
C GLY A 550 17.69 -14.89 32.27
N PHE A 551 18.72 -14.18 32.74
CA PHE A 551 19.88 -13.76 31.94
C PHE A 551 21.07 -14.72 32.06
N THR A 552 21.31 -15.23 33.26
CA THR A 552 22.51 -15.99 33.64
C THR A 552 22.51 -17.45 33.17
N GLY A 553 21.34 -17.98 32.79
CA GLY A 553 21.13 -19.41 32.57
C GLY A 553 20.86 -20.18 33.87
N THR A 554 20.60 -19.50 34.99
CA THR A 554 20.37 -20.15 36.29
C THR A 554 19.10 -20.99 36.25
N GLY A 555 19.25 -22.31 36.31
CA GLY A 555 18.15 -23.27 36.17
C GLY A 555 18.05 -23.95 34.79
N LEU A 556 18.90 -23.58 33.83
CA LEU A 556 19.14 -24.40 32.64
C LEU A 556 20.03 -25.60 32.96
N SER A 557 19.89 -26.68 32.18
CA SER A 557 20.90 -27.74 32.14
C SER A 557 22.18 -27.25 31.43
N ALA A 558 23.29 -27.95 31.66
CA ALA A 558 24.55 -27.67 30.94
C ALA A 558 24.37 -27.74 29.41
N ALA A 559 23.53 -28.67 28.92
CA ALA A 559 23.21 -28.79 27.49
C ALA A 559 22.47 -27.56 26.96
N GLN A 560 21.44 -27.12 27.67
CA GLN A 560 20.63 -25.96 27.30
C GLN A 560 21.46 -24.67 27.31
N LEU A 561 22.32 -24.51 28.31
CA LEU A 561 23.19 -23.33 28.45
C LEU A 561 24.33 -23.32 27.42
N SER A 562 24.95 -24.47 27.14
CA SER A 562 25.96 -24.60 26.08
C SER A 562 25.37 -24.31 24.70
N THR A 563 24.18 -24.86 24.41
CA THR A 563 23.41 -24.59 23.20
C THR A 563 22.94 -23.12 23.13
N PHE A 564 22.56 -22.51 24.26
CA PHE A 564 22.21 -21.09 24.33
C PHE A 564 23.37 -20.18 23.92
N LYS A 565 24.59 -20.43 24.43
CA LYS A 565 25.77 -19.63 24.09
C LYS A 565 26.03 -19.65 22.58
N VAL A 566 25.90 -20.81 21.93
CA VAL A 566 26.02 -20.96 20.46
C VAL A 566 24.97 -20.12 19.71
N LEU A 567 23.70 -20.17 20.14
CA LEU A 567 22.62 -19.35 19.57
C LEU A 567 22.91 -17.85 19.75
N ARG A 568 23.30 -17.44 20.97
CA ARG A 568 23.57 -16.04 21.31
C ARG A 568 24.80 -15.46 20.61
N ALA A 569 25.79 -16.31 20.30
CA ALA A 569 26.97 -15.96 19.50
C ALA A 569 26.60 -15.60 18.06
N ALA A 570 25.80 -16.43 17.39
CA ALA A 570 25.33 -16.15 16.03
C ALA A 570 24.40 -14.94 16.01
N ALA A 571 23.43 -14.89 16.92
CA ALA A 571 22.47 -13.79 17.04
C ALA A 571 23.14 -12.41 17.27
N HIS A 572 24.32 -12.35 17.89
CA HIS A 572 25.08 -11.10 18.00
C HIS A 572 25.40 -10.47 16.63
N PHE A 573 25.77 -11.29 15.64
CA PHE A 573 26.17 -10.80 14.31
C PHE A 573 25.02 -10.66 13.32
N GLU A 574 23.98 -11.50 13.44
CA GLU A 574 22.82 -11.41 12.55
C GLU A 574 21.88 -10.30 13.05
N CYS A 575 21.32 -10.48 14.24
CA CYS A 575 20.23 -9.66 14.76
C CYS A 575 20.67 -8.73 15.93
N LEU A 576 21.95 -8.37 16.01
CA LEU A 576 22.51 -7.51 17.07
C LEU A 576 22.23 -8.00 18.51
N GLY A 577 21.95 -9.30 18.67
CA GLY A 577 21.54 -9.93 19.93
C GLY A 577 20.07 -9.70 20.33
N HIS A 578 19.21 -9.19 19.45
CA HIS A 578 17.81 -8.87 19.72
C HIS A 578 16.86 -9.50 18.69
N PHE A 579 15.66 -9.89 19.10
CA PHE A 579 14.62 -10.35 18.16
C PHE A 579 14.09 -9.22 17.28
N ASP A 580 14.05 -7.98 17.78
CA ASP A 580 13.49 -6.83 17.07
C ASP A 580 14.48 -6.09 16.15
N SER A 581 15.65 -6.69 15.91
CA SER A 581 16.51 -6.34 14.77
C SER A 581 15.92 -6.91 13.49
N LEU A 582 15.39 -6.03 12.63
CA LEU A 582 14.73 -6.38 11.39
C LEU A 582 15.32 -5.59 10.22
N ASN A 583 15.25 -6.15 9.01
CA ASN A 583 15.54 -5.40 7.80
C ASN A 583 14.67 -5.80 6.59
N ALA A 584 14.45 -4.81 5.73
CA ALA A 584 13.82 -4.92 4.40
C ALA A 584 14.40 -3.83 3.47
N TYR A 585 15.71 -3.55 3.57
CA TYR A 585 16.37 -2.42 2.88
C TYR A 585 17.41 -2.85 1.82
N ASP A 586 17.81 -4.11 1.78
CA ASP A 586 18.80 -4.64 0.84
C ASP A 586 18.11 -5.43 -0.30
N ARG A 587 18.79 -6.43 -0.89
CA ARG A 587 18.18 -7.30 -1.90
C ARG A 587 17.18 -8.32 -1.34
N VAL A 588 17.03 -8.44 -0.02
CA VAL A 588 16.08 -9.35 0.62
C VAL A 588 14.73 -8.65 0.81
N THR A 589 13.63 -9.41 0.67
CA THR A 589 12.28 -8.87 0.87
C THR A 589 12.02 -8.54 2.34
N LEU A 590 12.28 -9.49 3.24
CA LEU A 590 12.21 -9.27 4.68
C LEU A 590 13.15 -10.26 5.34
N SER A 591 13.85 -9.84 6.39
CA SER A 591 14.58 -10.74 7.27
C SER A 591 14.51 -10.32 8.74
N PHE A 592 14.33 -11.32 9.62
CA PHE A 592 14.12 -11.10 11.06
C PHE A 592 14.60 -12.29 11.91
N GLY A 593 14.67 -12.07 13.23
CA GLY A 593 14.96 -13.12 14.22
C GLY A 593 16.39 -13.63 14.22
N LEU A 594 16.63 -14.71 14.97
CA LEU A 594 17.97 -15.18 15.41
C LEU A 594 19.01 -15.39 14.29
N CYS A 595 18.54 -15.68 13.07
CA CYS A 595 19.39 -15.94 11.90
C CYS A 595 19.13 -14.98 10.74
N HIS A 596 18.34 -13.90 10.94
CA HIS A 596 17.77 -13.09 9.86
C HIS A 596 17.14 -13.98 8.77
N TRP A 597 16.15 -14.79 9.15
CA TRP A 597 15.48 -15.72 8.23
C TRP A 597 14.83 -14.93 7.10
N THR A 598 15.23 -15.24 5.87
CA THR A 598 14.85 -14.46 4.69
C THR A 598 13.51 -14.92 4.10
N LEU A 599 12.70 -13.98 3.60
CA LEU A 599 11.42 -14.24 2.94
C LEU A 599 11.58 -14.63 1.46
N ALA A 600 12.11 -13.71 0.68
CA ALA A 600 12.37 -13.82 -0.74
C ALA A 600 13.52 -12.87 -1.11
N VAL A 601 14.05 -12.95 -2.33
CA VAL A 601 15.17 -12.12 -2.81
C VAL A 601 14.79 -11.41 -4.10
N LEU A 602 14.94 -10.09 -4.10
CA LEU A 602 14.63 -9.14 -5.16
C LEU A 602 15.83 -8.96 -6.11
N ASP A 603 16.53 -10.04 -6.49
CA ASP A 603 17.80 -9.90 -7.21
C ASP A 603 17.58 -9.46 -8.67
N HIS A 604 18.08 -8.27 -9.01
CA HIS A 604 17.92 -7.66 -10.33
C HIS A 604 18.98 -8.09 -11.37
N ASP A 605 19.71 -9.17 -11.11
CA ASP A 605 20.77 -9.69 -11.99
C ASP A 605 20.22 -10.55 -13.13
N SER A 606 20.13 -9.97 -14.33
CA SER A 606 19.73 -10.65 -15.55
C SER A 606 20.63 -11.84 -15.93
N ASN A 607 21.88 -11.83 -15.50
CA ASN A 607 22.90 -12.77 -15.94
C ASN A 607 22.86 -14.06 -15.12
N ASN A 608 22.42 -14.00 -13.87
CA ASN A 608 22.15 -15.17 -13.03
C ASN A 608 20.94 -14.92 -12.10
N PRO A 609 19.71 -14.93 -12.63
CA PRO A 609 18.52 -14.64 -11.83
C PRO A 609 18.20 -15.79 -10.89
N ILE A 610 17.65 -15.43 -9.73
CA ILE A 610 17.16 -16.40 -8.74
C ILE A 610 15.90 -17.09 -9.28
N PRO A 611 15.75 -18.43 -9.17
CA PRO A 611 14.53 -19.14 -9.57
C PRO A 611 13.28 -18.59 -8.86
N VAL A 612 12.14 -18.51 -9.55
CA VAL A 612 10.91 -17.91 -8.98
C VAL A 612 10.44 -18.69 -7.75
N GLU A 613 10.70 -19.98 -7.81
CA GLU A 613 10.38 -21.02 -6.87
C GLU A 613 11.47 -21.28 -5.81
N GLU A 614 12.57 -20.48 -5.75
CA GLU A 614 13.59 -20.69 -4.71
C GLU A 614 13.09 -20.22 -3.34
N GLY A 615 12.60 -21.19 -2.55
CA GLY A 615 12.16 -21.00 -1.17
C GLY A 615 13.28 -20.59 -0.22
N ARG A 616 12.91 -19.96 0.89
CA ARG A 616 13.82 -19.41 1.89
C ARG A 616 13.45 -19.86 3.30
N GLU A 617 14.25 -19.49 4.29
CA GLU A 617 14.11 -19.99 5.66
C GLU A 617 12.88 -19.45 6.38
N MET A 618 12.39 -18.24 6.06
CA MET A 618 11.18 -17.71 6.71
C MET A 618 9.93 -18.53 6.36
N GLY A 619 9.83 -19.06 5.13
CA GLY A 619 8.75 -19.97 4.76
C GLY A 619 8.80 -21.29 5.54
N ALA A 620 10.01 -21.82 5.79
CA ALA A 620 10.17 -23.02 6.61
C ALA A 620 9.88 -22.74 8.10
N LEU A 621 10.24 -21.56 8.61
CA LEU A 621 9.88 -21.11 9.95
C LEU A 621 8.35 -20.97 10.09
N PHE A 622 7.65 -20.39 9.10
CA PHE A 622 6.18 -20.34 9.10
C PHE A 622 5.55 -21.74 9.11
N SER A 623 6.12 -22.69 8.35
CA SER A 623 5.69 -24.09 8.35
C SER A 623 5.88 -24.76 9.71
N TYR A 624 7.07 -24.60 10.32
CA TYR A 624 7.38 -25.08 11.66
C TYR A 624 6.42 -24.51 12.71
N MET A 625 6.16 -23.19 12.68
CA MET A 625 5.27 -22.53 13.63
C MET A 625 3.81 -22.91 13.42
N ALA A 626 3.33 -23.01 12.18
CA ALA A 626 1.98 -23.50 11.89
C ALA A 626 1.74 -24.93 12.42
N SER A 627 2.78 -25.78 12.45
CA SER A 627 2.70 -27.14 13.00
C SER A 627 2.88 -27.25 14.53
N THR A 628 3.52 -26.26 15.18
CA THR A 628 3.85 -26.33 16.63
C THR A 628 3.07 -25.34 17.51
N ASP A 629 2.62 -24.22 16.95
CA ASP A 629 1.69 -23.25 17.56
C ASP A 629 0.94 -22.50 16.45
N ALA A 630 -0.09 -23.16 15.92
CA ALA A 630 -0.96 -22.59 14.89
C ALA A 630 -1.63 -21.27 15.33
N ALA A 631 -1.86 -21.06 16.64
CA ALA A 631 -2.50 -19.85 17.13
C ALA A 631 -1.55 -18.64 17.09
N MET A 632 -0.27 -18.82 17.44
CA MET A 632 0.77 -17.80 17.25
C MET A 632 1.02 -17.53 15.78
N TRP A 633 1.12 -18.57 14.93
CA TRP A 633 1.27 -18.39 13.49
C TRP A 633 0.09 -17.60 12.88
N GLN A 634 -1.15 -17.88 13.29
CA GLN A 634 -2.32 -17.12 12.87
C GLN A 634 -2.25 -15.65 13.30
N ARG A 635 -1.85 -15.35 14.55
CA ARG A 635 -1.68 -13.97 15.06
C ARG A 635 -0.60 -13.17 14.33
N MET A 636 0.46 -13.84 13.86
CA MET A 636 1.60 -13.19 13.20
C MET A 636 1.43 -13.06 11.67
N ALA A 637 0.95 -14.11 11.01
CA ALA A 637 1.04 -14.26 9.55
C ALA A 637 -0.22 -14.85 8.91
N GLY A 638 -0.78 -15.93 9.47
CA GLY A 638 -1.89 -16.67 8.87
C GLY A 638 -3.13 -15.81 8.63
N ARG A 639 -3.55 -15.01 9.63
CA ARG A 639 -4.70 -14.09 9.52
C ARG A 639 -4.54 -13.09 8.36
N PHE A 640 -3.31 -12.68 8.09
CA PHE A 640 -2.95 -11.72 7.04
C PHE A 640 -2.75 -12.37 5.66
N GLY A 641 -3.13 -13.65 5.52
CA GLY A 641 -3.12 -14.39 4.27
C GLY A 641 -1.75 -14.98 3.91
N TRP A 642 -0.80 -15.05 4.84
CA TRP A 642 0.55 -15.58 4.61
C TRP A 642 0.64 -17.04 5.07
N SER A 643 0.99 -17.95 4.15
CA SER A 643 1.12 -19.39 4.42
C SER A 643 2.45 -19.93 3.89
N ALA A 644 2.93 -21.06 4.43
CA ALA A 644 4.04 -21.80 3.83
C ALA A 644 3.52 -22.73 2.73
N VAL A 645 4.27 -22.89 1.64
CA VAL A 645 3.92 -23.85 0.57
C VAL A 645 4.19 -25.30 1.01
N SER A 646 5.32 -25.56 1.66
CA SER A 646 5.63 -26.87 2.22
C SER A 646 5.07 -26.99 3.64
N ALA A 647 4.40 -28.10 3.95
CA ALA A 647 4.05 -28.49 5.32
C ALA A 647 5.28 -29.03 6.07
N TRP A 648 5.24 -28.99 7.41
CA TRP A 648 6.27 -29.54 8.28
C TRP A 648 5.97 -31.02 8.61
N PRO A 649 6.97 -31.92 8.67
CA PRO A 649 8.41 -31.70 8.57
C PRO A 649 8.91 -31.46 7.14
N ILE A 650 9.79 -30.48 6.97
CA ILE A 650 10.50 -30.19 5.72
C ILE A 650 11.84 -30.95 5.74
N THR A 651 12.27 -31.52 4.62
CA THR A 651 13.62 -32.11 4.49
C THR A 651 14.69 -31.02 4.43
N ALA A 652 15.71 -31.09 5.29
CA ALA A 652 16.80 -30.11 5.29
C ALA A 652 17.70 -30.24 4.04
N SER A 653 17.93 -29.13 3.34
CA SER A 653 18.86 -29.04 2.21
C SER A 653 20.11 -28.27 2.61
N GLY A 654 21.28 -28.87 2.44
CA GLY A 654 22.56 -28.29 2.88
C GLY A 654 22.61 -27.96 4.38
N GLY A 655 21.76 -28.58 5.20
CA GLY A 655 21.62 -28.35 6.65
C GLY A 655 20.59 -27.29 7.07
N ALA A 656 19.99 -26.54 6.13
CA ALA A 656 18.93 -25.57 6.43
C ALA A 656 17.56 -26.06 5.91
N TYR A 657 16.48 -25.51 6.46
CA TYR A 657 15.11 -25.76 5.98
C TYR A 657 14.64 -24.58 5.15
N THR A 658 14.06 -24.83 3.97
CA THR A 658 13.50 -23.77 3.12
C THR A 658 12.12 -24.14 2.60
N SER A 659 11.27 -23.12 2.43
CA SER A 659 9.98 -23.20 1.75
C SER A 659 9.69 -21.85 1.11
N GLN A 660 8.89 -21.85 0.05
CA GLN A 660 8.24 -20.65 -0.44
C GLN A 660 7.16 -20.22 0.55
N VAL A 661 6.79 -18.95 0.50
CA VAL A 661 5.59 -18.40 1.15
C VAL A 661 4.52 -18.19 0.08
N ASN A 662 3.25 -18.22 0.46
CA ASN A 662 2.11 -18.03 -0.44
C ASN A 662 1.14 -17.01 0.17
N LEU A 663 0.80 -15.98 -0.61
CA LEU A 663 -0.24 -15.00 -0.32
C LEU A 663 -1.58 -15.53 -0.81
N ALA A 664 -2.57 -15.68 0.06
CA ALA A 664 -3.92 -16.06 -0.35
C ALA A 664 -4.47 -15.14 -1.47
N SER A 665 -5.25 -15.69 -2.40
CA SER A 665 -6.01 -14.99 -3.44
C SER A 665 -7.39 -15.67 -3.62
N GLU A 666 -8.32 -15.04 -4.35
CA GLU A 666 -9.63 -15.66 -4.66
C GLU A 666 -9.51 -16.94 -5.50
N THR A 667 -8.38 -17.14 -6.18
CA THR A 667 -8.09 -18.29 -7.05
C THR A 667 -7.15 -19.33 -6.42
N GLY A 668 -6.71 -19.12 -5.17
CA GLY A 668 -5.69 -19.93 -4.51
C GLY A 668 -4.65 -19.05 -3.82
N GLY A 669 -3.51 -18.81 -4.47
CA GLY A 669 -2.53 -17.85 -3.95
C GLY A 669 -1.41 -17.44 -4.91
N THR A 670 -0.78 -16.31 -4.57
CA THR A 670 0.38 -15.72 -5.25
C THR A 670 1.66 -16.09 -4.49
N LEU A 671 2.61 -16.69 -5.19
CA LEU A 671 3.87 -17.15 -4.60
C LEU A 671 4.78 -15.99 -4.17
N LEU A 672 5.20 -15.99 -2.91
CA LEU A 672 6.32 -15.21 -2.37
C LEU A 672 7.54 -16.12 -2.20
N ALA A 673 8.33 -16.18 -3.25
CA ALA A 673 9.70 -16.70 -3.27
C ALA A 673 10.54 -15.79 -4.18
N GLY A 674 11.84 -16.09 -4.38
CA GLY A 674 12.75 -15.21 -5.11
C GLY A 674 12.24 -14.77 -6.49
N ALA A 675 12.73 -13.65 -7.03
CA ALA A 675 12.24 -13.12 -8.29
C ALA A 675 13.17 -13.43 -9.48
N ASN A 676 12.63 -14.04 -10.55
CA ASN A 676 13.37 -14.30 -11.79
C ASN A 676 13.00 -13.30 -12.89
N TYR A 677 13.97 -12.51 -13.34
CA TYR A 677 13.76 -11.46 -14.35
C TYR A 677 13.81 -11.95 -15.81
N ARG A 678 14.23 -13.18 -16.11
CA ARG A 678 14.50 -13.62 -17.50
C ARG A 678 13.26 -13.91 -18.36
N ASN A 679 12.12 -14.22 -17.76
CA ASN A 679 10.96 -14.78 -18.46
C ASN A 679 9.70 -13.91 -18.28
N ASP A 680 9.81 -12.58 -18.49
CA ASP A 680 8.76 -11.55 -18.34
C ASP A 680 8.00 -11.51 -16.98
N ARG A 681 8.40 -12.32 -16.00
CA ARG A 681 7.87 -12.33 -14.62
C ARG A 681 8.37 -11.17 -13.76
N ALA A 682 8.46 -9.97 -14.34
CA ALA A 682 8.53 -8.70 -13.60
C ALA A 682 7.40 -8.59 -12.57
N GLN A 683 6.28 -9.28 -12.81
CA GLN A 683 5.19 -9.48 -11.86
C GLN A 683 5.67 -9.98 -10.48
N GLY A 684 6.46 -11.05 -10.41
CA GLY A 684 6.91 -11.66 -9.16
C GLY A 684 7.92 -10.79 -8.38
N VAL A 685 8.67 -9.92 -9.05
CA VAL A 685 9.54 -8.92 -8.38
C VAL A 685 8.69 -7.97 -7.55
N GLU A 686 7.62 -7.45 -8.17
CA GLU A 686 6.79 -6.43 -7.54
C GLU A 686 5.86 -7.04 -6.48
N ASP A 687 5.30 -8.24 -6.68
CA ASP A 687 4.49 -8.90 -5.64
C ASP A 687 5.29 -9.18 -4.36
N ASN A 688 6.60 -9.47 -4.48
CA ASN A 688 7.48 -9.52 -3.31
C ASN A 688 7.62 -8.16 -2.60
N ARG A 689 7.54 -7.00 -3.29
CA ARG A 689 7.57 -5.68 -2.62
C ARG A 689 6.37 -5.42 -1.71
N TYR A 690 5.29 -6.22 -1.76
CA TYR A 690 4.29 -6.18 -0.70
C TYR A 690 4.94 -6.48 0.67
N GLY A 691 5.88 -7.43 0.70
CA GLY A 691 6.66 -7.78 1.89
C GLY A 691 7.63 -6.70 2.38
N HIS A 692 7.93 -5.70 1.54
CA HIS A 692 8.72 -4.51 1.90
C HIS A 692 7.89 -3.43 2.65
N THR A 693 6.56 -3.46 2.54
CA THR A 693 5.69 -2.36 3.04
C THR A 693 5.75 -2.15 4.55
N TRP A 694 5.59 -0.90 5.00
CA TRP A 694 5.70 -0.55 6.41
C TRP A 694 4.68 -1.24 7.33
N PRO A 695 3.41 -1.51 6.93
CA PRO A 695 2.49 -2.30 7.75
C PRO A 695 2.91 -3.77 7.91
N VAL A 696 3.37 -4.42 6.84
CA VAL A 696 3.93 -5.79 6.92
C VAL A 696 5.13 -5.81 7.86
N TYR A 697 6.05 -4.87 7.65
CA TYR A 697 7.26 -4.72 8.45
C TYR A 697 6.94 -4.46 9.93
N TYR A 698 5.99 -3.56 10.22
CA TYR A 698 5.47 -3.29 11.56
C TYR A 698 4.87 -4.55 12.22
N ARG A 699 4.02 -5.30 11.52
CA ARG A 699 3.40 -6.51 12.06
C ARG A 699 4.43 -7.57 12.46
N MET A 700 5.46 -7.74 11.64
CA MET A 700 6.54 -8.70 11.88
C MET A 700 7.48 -8.22 13.00
N LEU A 701 7.79 -6.92 13.05
CA LEU A 701 8.52 -6.28 14.14
C LEU A 701 7.80 -6.49 15.48
N MET A 702 6.49 -6.23 15.53
CA MET A 702 5.71 -6.39 16.76
C MET A 702 5.58 -7.84 17.20
N ALA A 703 5.43 -8.80 16.29
CA ALA A 703 5.47 -10.21 16.65
C ALA A 703 6.81 -10.64 17.27
N ASN A 704 7.93 -10.16 16.72
CA ASN A 704 9.27 -10.36 17.29
C ASN A 704 9.42 -9.70 18.68
N ARG A 705 8.71 -8.60 18.95
CA ARG A 705 8.73 -7.85 20.22
C ARG A 705 7.81 -8.38 21.31
N THR A 706 6.67 -9.00 20.97
CA THR A 706 5.57 -9.24 21.92
C THR A 706 5.04 -10.68 21.98
N SER A 707 5.59 -11.64 21.23
CA SER A 707 5.23 -13.06 21.39
C SER A 707 6.43 -13.90 21.89
N PRO A 708 6.45 -14.22 23.19
CA PRO A 708 7.39 -15.20 23.74
C PRO A 708 7.27 -16.58 23.08
N GLU A 709 6.11 -16.94 22.51
CA GLU A 709 5.85 -18.20 21.81
C GLU A 709 6.64 -18.24 20.50
N PHE A 710 6.59 -17.14 19.74
CA PHE A 710 7.41 -16.93 18.55
C PHE A 710 8.91 -16.98 18.89
N GLN A 711 9.35 -16.37 19.99
CA GLN A 711 10.75 -16.33 20.42
C GLN A 711 11.28 -17.71 20.84
N ARG A 712 10.48 -18.50 21.57
CA ARG A 712 10.79 -19.89 21.90
C ARG A 712 10.77 -20.78 20.64
N ALA A 713 9.79 -20.63 19.75
CA ALA A 713 9.73 -21.39 18.50
C ALA A 713 10.92 -21.08 17.57
N SER A 714 11.29 -19.80 17.47
CA SER A 714 12.52 -19.29 16.86
C SER A 714 13.77 -19.98 17.41
N GLY A 715 13.88 -20.10 18.74
CA GLY A 715 14.95 -20.84 19.40
C GLY A 715 14.99 -22.32 19.00
N ARG A 716 13.84 -23.02 19.03
CA ARG A 716 13.76 -24.45 18.65
C ARG A 716 14.14 -24.70 17.19
N PHE A 717 13.62 -23.88 16.26
CA PHE A 717 13.97 -23.95 14.84
C PHE A 717 15.47 -23.72 14.60
N ALA A 718 16.08 -22.81 15.36
CA ALA A 718 17.52 -22.58 15.36
C ALA A 718 18.32 -23.78 15.92
N ARG A 719 17.87 -24.43 17.01
CA ARG A 719 18.46 -25.69 17.51
C ARG A 719 18.42 -26.81 16.45
N GLN A 720 17.31 -26.94 15.72
CA GLN A 720 17.17 -27.93 14.64
C GLN A 720 18.19 -27.70 13.51
N ARG A 721 18.50 -26.44 13.18
CA ARG A 721 19.57 -26.09 12.23
C ARG A 721 20.97 -26.41 12.76
N ILE A 722 21.24 -26.20 14.06
CA ILE A 722 22.50 -26.61 14.71
C ILE A 722 22.66 -28.14 14.63
N GLN A 723 21.60 -28.90 14.95
CA GLN A 723 21.63 -30.36 14.87
C GLN A 723 22.04 -30.86 13.48
N ASN A 724 21.42 -30.34 12.41
CA ASN A 724 21.74 -30.72 11.03
C ASN A 724 23.20 -30.46 10.63
N ILE A 725 23.86 -29.47 11.25
CA ILE A 725 25.29 -29.21 11.03
C ILE A 725 26.11 -30.27 11.75
N LEU A 726 25.82 -30.52 13.03
CA LEU A 726 26.58 -31.46 13.88
C LEU A 726 26.46 -32.91 13.41
N ASP A 727 25.26 -33.33 13.01
CA ASP A 727 24.96 -34.68 12.50
C ASP A 727 25.45 -34.92 11.06
N ARG A 728 25.96 -33.89 10.37
CA ARG A 728 26.50 -34.03 9.01
C ARG A 728 27.73 -34.94 9.02
N SER A 729 27.68 -36.02 8.24
CA SER A 729 28.76 -37.01 8.13
C SER A 729 30.07 -36.43 7.57
N VAL A 730 31.19 -36.88 8.13
CA VAL A 730 32.57 -36.56 7.76
C VAL A 730 33.41 -37.83 7.83
N GLY A 731 33.67 -38.46 6.69
CA GLY A 731 34.30 -39.79 6.65
C GLY A 731 33.47 -40.81 7.44
N THR A 732 34.06 -41.38 8.49
CA THR A 732 33.40 -42.33 9.42
C THR A 732 32.72 -41.67 10.63
N GLY A 733 32.85 -40.35 10.80
CA GLY A 733 32.24 -39.59 11.90
C GLY A 733 31.22 -38.54 11.42
N ARG A 734 30.95 -37.54 12.27
CA ARG A 734 30.10 -36.37 12.00
C ARG A 734 30.84 -35.09 12.38
N ILE A 735 30.36 -33.92 11.94
CA ILE A 735 30.98 -32.62 12.31
C ILE A 735 31.08 -32.43 13.84
N GLY A 736 30.10 -32.91 14.61
CA GLY A 736 30.14 -32.87 16.08
C GLY A 736 31.32 -33.62 16.72
N ASP A 737 31.94 -34.57 16.02
CA ASP A 737 33.16 -35.25 16.50
C ASP A 737 34.43 -34.38 16.36
N TYR A 738 34.37 -33.33 15.53
CA TYR A 738 35.50 -32.45 15.20
C TYR A 738 35.36 -31.03 15.77
N LEU A 739 34.16 -30.63 16.19
CA LEU A 739 33.86 -29.33 16.77
C LEU A 739 33.21 -29.57 18.14
N THR A 740 34.03 -29.96 19.11
CA THR A 740 33.61 -30.29 20.47
C THR A 740 33.49 -29.07 21.37
N SER A 741 33.85 -27.86 20.93
CA SER A 741 33.75 -26.64 21.74
C SER A 741 32.57 -25.74 21.35
N GLU A 742 32.04 -24.99 22.31
CA GLU A 742 31.03 -23.94 22.09
C GLU A 742 31.48 -22.93 21.01
N LYS A 743 32.78 -22.63 20.97
CA LYS A 743 33.39 -21.78 19.94
C LYS A 743 33.33 -22.42 18.55
N GLY A 744 33.81 -23.66 18.40
CA GLY A 744 33.81 -24.37 17.14
C GLY A 744 32.40 -24.48 16.53
N VAL A 745 31.41 -24.84 17.36
CA VAL A 745 30.00 -24.92 16.93
C VAL A 745 29.44 -23.53 16.60
N ALA A 746 29.70 -22.50 17.41
CA ALA A 746 29.27 -21.12 17.12
C ALA A 746 29.88 -20.56 15.82
N MET A 747 31.17 -20.81 15.56
CA MET A 747 31.84 -20.43 14.32
C MET A 747 31.20 -21.13 13.12
N ALA A 748 31.00 -22.45 13.20
CA ALA A 748 30.41 -23.23 12.10
C ALA A 748 28.95 -22.82 11.83
N TYR A 749 28.18 -22.57 12.89
CA TYR A 749 26.80 -22.10 12.80
C TYR A 749 26.74 -20.69 12.17
N ARG A 750 27.55 -19.73 12.65
CA ARG A 750 27.64 -18.38 12.07
C ARG A 750 28.05 -18.41 10.59
N ALA A 751 28.98 -19.28 10.21
CA ALA A 751 29.44 -19.42 8.83
C ALA A 751 28.44 -20.18 7.93
N HIS A 752 27.57 -21.00 8.51
CA HIS A 752 26.46 -21.68 7.83
C HIS A 752 25.25 -20.78 7.61
N ILE A 753 24.94 -19.85 8.52
CA ILE A 753 23.86 -18.87 8.32
C ILE A 753 24.14 -17.98 7.12
N TYR A 754 25.37 -17.45 7.01
CA TYR A 754 25.77 -16.63 5.86
C TYR A 754 25.69 -17.38 4.52
N THR A 755 26.05 -18.67 4.49
CA THR A 755 25.79 -19.54 3.33
C THR A 755 25.82 -21.02 3.70
N THR A 756 24.78 -21.75 3.31
CA THR A 756 24.69 -23.21 3.47
C THR A 756 25.83 -23.94 2.75
N SER A 757 26.39 -23.34 1.69
CA SER A 757 27.54 -23.86 0.94
C SER A 757 28.81 -24.03 1.79
N THR A 758 28.90 -23.35 2.94
CA THR A 758 29.97 -23.55 3.93
C THR A 758 30.01 -25.01 4.41
N LEU A 759 28.86 -25.68 4.57
CA LEU A 759 28.80 -27.04 5.12
C LEU A 759 29.57 -28.05 4.25
N GLY A 760 29.41 -27.97 2.92
CA GLY A 760 30.16 -28.83 2.00
C GLY A 760 31.67 -28.59 2.05
N ARG A 761 32.09 -27.33 2.07
CA ARG A 761 33.52 -26.97 2.18
C ARG A 761 34.13 -27.39 3.52
N LEU A 762 33.35 -27.32 4.60
CA LEU A 762 33.76 -27.74 5.94
C LEU A 762 33.96 -29.26 6.01
N VAL A 763 33.00 -30.06 5.52
CA VAL A 763 33.11 -31.54 5.47
C VAL A 763 34.41 -31.98 4.79
N THR A 764 34.72 -31.44 3.61
CA THR A 764 35.95 -31.80 2.87
C THR A 764 37.24 -31.49 3.65
N ARG A 765 37.26 -30.38 4.41
CA ARG A 765 38.41 -30.02 5.26
C ARG A 765 38.53 -30.91 6.49
N LEU A 766 37.41 -31.18 7.17
CA LEU A 766 37.40 -32.04 8.36
C LEU A 766 37.77 -33.49 8.02
N GLU A 767 37.41 -34.00 6.84
CA GLU A 767 37.83 -35.33 6.36
C GLU A 767 39.35 -35.43 6.10
N ALA A 768 39.97 -34.34 5.65
CA ALA A 768 41.44 -34.27 5.57
C ALA A 768 42.08 -34.24 6.98
N ILE A 769 41.52 -33.47 7.90
CA ILE A 769 41.98 -33.39 9.30
C ILE A 769 41.84 -34.74 10.00
N GLY A 770 40.72 -35.45 9.85
CA GLY A 770 40.49 -36.76 10.50
C GLY A 770 41.46 -37.84 10.05
N ARG A 771 41.91 -37.80 8.80
CA ARG A 771 42.95 -38.71 8.28
C ARG A 771 44.35 -38.38 8.81
N ALA A 772 44.67 -37.11 8.98
CA ALA A 772 45.96 -36.67 9.54
C ALA A 772 46.01 -36.74 11.08
N HIS A 773 44.87 -36.58 11.75
CA HIS A 773 44.72 -36.48 13.20
C HIS A 773 43.55 -37.36 13.69
N PRO A 774 43.69 -38.70 13.71
CA PRO A 774 42.62 -39.60 14.13
C PRO A 774 42.28 -39.49 15.62
N ALA A 775 43.22 -39.04 16.46
CA ALA A 775 43.00 -38.86 17.89
C ALA A 775 42.07 -37.66 18.20
N HIS A 776 41.11 -37.86 19.10
CA HIS A 776 40.20 -36.82 19.59
C HIS A 776 40.93 -35.99 20.66
N ASN A 777 41.42 -34.79 20.31
CA ASN A 777 42.13 -33.91 21.23
C ASN A 777 42.05 -32.42 20.81
N GLN A 778 42.52 -31.52 21.68
CA GLN A 778 42.48 -30.07 21.45
C GLN A 778 43.25 -29.61 20.19
N ALA A 779 44.33 -30.31 19.80
CA ALA A 779 45.06 -29.95 18.58
C ALA A 779 44.18 -30.18 17.33
N ARG A 780 43.35 -31.23 17.35
CA ARG A 780 42.36 -31.47 16.28
C ARG A 780 41.22 -30.46 16.29
N GLU A 781 40.69 -30.10 17.47
CA GLU A 781 39.67 -29.04 17.62
C GLU A 781 40.17 -27.70 17.06
N ASN A 782 41.42 -27.34 17.36
CA ASN A 782 42.04 -26.11 16.85
C ASN A 782 42.12 -26.11 15.31
N LEU A 783 42.56 -27.22 14.70
CA LEU A 783 42.60 -27.39 13.24
C LEU A 783 41.19 -27.42 12.61
N ALA A 784 40.19 -27.93 13.32
CA ALA A 784 38.80 -27.90 12.88
C ALA A 784 38.23 -26.47 12.90
N MET A 785 38.58 -25.65 13.89
CA MET A 785 38.28 -24.21 13.89
C MET A 785 38.98 -23.47 12.75
N ASP A 786 40.25 -23.77 12.46
CA ASP A 786 40.95 -23.26 11.26
C ASP A 786 40.20 -23.64 9.96
N ALA A 787 39.70 -24.88 9.90
CA ALA A 787 38.90 -25.36 8.77
C ALA A 787 37.55 -24.64 8.63
N VAL A 788 36.92 -24.19 9.73
CA VAL A 788 35.70 -23.37 9.67
C VAL A 788 35.99 -21.99 9.08
N GLU A 789 37.03 -21.28 9.55
CA GLU A 789 37.42 -19.98 8.98
C GLU A 789 37.80 -20.09 7.49
N ALA A 790 38.50 -21.16 7.13
CA ALA A 790 38.90 -21.45 5.75
C ALA A 790 37.75 -22.01 4.88
N ALA A 791 36.63 -22.43 5.47
CA ALA A 791 35.38 -22.78 4.77
C ALA A 791 34.42 -21.58 4.66
N ALA A 792 34.50 -20.62 5.58
CA ALA A 792 33.72 -19.39 5.57
C ALA A 792 34.12 -18.44 4.41
N SER A 793 33.19 -17.55 4.05
CA SER A 793 33.28 -16.63 2.90
C SER A 793 32.75 -15.25 3.26
N GLY A 794 33.37 -14.18 2.76
CA GLY A 794 32.96 -12.80 3.07
C GLY A 794 33.05 -12.50 4.57
N PRO A 795 32.18 -11.61 5.10
CA PRO A 795 32.17 -11.23 6.53
C PRO A 795 32.06 -12.42 7.49
N ALA A 796 31.48 -13.55 7.06
CA ALA A 796 31.39 -14.73 7.92
C ALA A 796 32.75 -15.32 8.34
N ARG A 797 33.84 -15.07 7.59
CA ARG A 797 35.20 -15.43 8.02
C ARG A 797 35.68 -14.53 9.15
N GLU A 798 35.49 -13.23 9.00
CA GLU A 798 35.82 -12.23 10.03
C GLU A 798 35.00 -12.48 11.30
N HIS A 799 33.72 -12.82 11.17
CA HIS A 799 32.86 -13.22 12.29
C HIS A 799 33.34 -14.52 12.96
N ALA A 800 33.78 -15.53 12.20
CA ALA A 800 34.31 -16.77 12.78
C ALA A 800 35.61 -16.54 13.56
N ALA A 801 36.58 -15.81 12.98
CA ALA A 801 37.81 -15.42 13.69
C ALA A 801 37.51 -14.56 14.94
N THR A 802 36.49 -13.69 14.86
CA THR A 802 36.02 -12.89 15.99
C THR A 802 35.46 -13.76 17.12
N ILE A 803 34.62 -14.76 16.82
CA ILE A 803 34.08 -15.72 17.80
C ILE A 803 35.20 -16.50 18.48
N ARG A 804 36.21 -16.95 17.73
CA ARG A 804 37.37 -17.69 18.26
C ARG A 804 38.13 -16.90 19.32
N GLY A 805 38.29 -15.59 19.10
CA GLY A 805 38.92 -14.65 20.02
C GLY A 805 38.08 -14.22 21.23
N TRP A 806 36.80 -14.60 21.32
CA TRP A 806 35.95 -14.26 22.46
C TRP A 806 36.19 -15.18 23.65
N THR A 807 36.62 -14.65 24.79
CA THR A 807 36.42 -15.35 26.08
C THR A 807 34.98 -15.18 26.57
N ASN A 808 34.43 -13.97 26.55
CA ASN A 808 33.04 -13.72 26.93
C ASN A 808 32.22 -13.34 25.70
N LEU A 809 30.97 -13.80 25.61
CA LEU A 809 30.04 -13.33 24.58
C LEU A 809 29.80 -11.81 24.71
N PRO A 810 29.94 -11.03 23.63
CA PRO A 810 29.72 -9.59 23.69
C PRO A 810 28.24 -9.24 23.85
N GLN A 811 27.91 -8.78 25.05
CA GLN A 811 26.69 -8.04 25.35
C GLN A 811 26.83 -6.60 24.88
N ARG A 812 25.73 -6.01 24.40
CA ARG A 812 25.68 -4.56 24.16
C ARG A 812 25.50 -3.86 25.50
N ALA A 813 26.53 -3.14 25.95
CA ALA A 813 26.44 -2.32 27.15
C ALA A 813 25.32 -1.27 26.98
N GLY A 814 24.24 -1.40 27.77
CA GLY A 814 23.09 -0.48 27.74
C GLY A 814 21.71 -1.12 27.92
N ILE A 815 21.57 -2.45 27.88
CA ILE A 815 20.26 -3.13 27.93
C ILE A 815 19.65 -3.12 29.34
N MET A 816 20.45 -3.34 30.39
CA MET A 816 20.12 -2.95 31.77
C MET A 816 21.35 -2.35 32.46
N GLN A 817 21.14 -1.31 33.29
CA GLN A 817 22.22 -0.67 34.03
C GLN A 817 22.66 -1.55 35.22
N GLY A 818 23.78 -2.26 35.07
CA GLY A 818 24.49 -2.94 36.15
C GLY A 818 24.63 -4.46 36.03
N VAL A 819 23.80 -5.14 35.22
CA VAL A 819 23.81 -6.61 35.11
C VAL A 819 24.72 -7.08 33.97
N THR A 820 26.05 -7.12 34.23
CA THR A 820 27.03 -7.72 33.31
C THR A 820 27.19 -9.21 33.64
N TYR A 821 26.49 -10.09 32.91
CA TYR A 821 26.51 -11.53 33.14
C TYR A 821 27.54 -12.23 32.23
N ARG A 822 28.60 -12.80 32.80
CA ARG A 822 29.70 -13.40 31.99
C ARG A 822 29.32 -14.75 31.40
N LEU A 823 28.70 -14.74 30.22
CA LEU A 823 28.60 -15.92 29.36
C LEU A 823 29.98 -16.22 28.75
N ASN A 824 30.81 -16.91 29.52
CA ASN A 824 32.16 -17.29 29.14
C ASN A 824 32.13 -18.56 28.27
N LEU A 825 32.77 -18.51 27.10
CA LEU A 825 32.90 -19.59 26.11
C LEU A 825 34.09 -20.52 26.41
N ASP A 826 34.98 -20.12 27.33
CA ASP A 826 36.14 -20.89 27.79
C ASP A 826 35.91 -21.53 29.19
N ASP A 827 34.71 -21.39 29.79
CA ASP A 827 34.46 -21.73 31.20
C ASP A 827 33.75 -23.08 31.41
N ALA A 828 34.53 -24.07 31.86
CA ALA A 828 34.04 -25.36 32.34
C ALA A 828 32.97 -25.27 33.43
N THR A 829 33.10 -24.32 34.38
CA THR A 829 32.23 -24.29 35.57
C THR A 829 30.77 -23.99 35.24
N ILE A 830 30.50 -23.57 33.99
CA ILE A 830 29.19 -23.21 33.45
C ILE A 830 28.70 -24.21 32.38
N SER A 831 29.56 -25.09 31.84
CA SER A 831 29.19 -25.99 30.71
C SER A 831 29.67 -27.45 30.77
N GLY A 832 30.60 -27.83 31.65
CA GLY A 832 31.12 -29.20 31.75
C GLY A 832 32.64 -29.25 31.87
N ALA A 833 33.31 -29.98 30.98
CA ALA A 833 34.77 -29.91 30.85
C ALA A 833 35.16 -28.69 29.97
N ILE A 834 36.37 -28.17 30.14
CA ILE A 834 36.87 -27.13 29.22
C ILE A 834 36.95 -27.75 27.82
N ASN A 835 36.35 -27.09 26.82
CA ASN A 835 36.21 -27.58 25.44
C ASN A 835 35.23 -28.76 25.24
N SER A 836 34.21 -28.91 26.11
CA SER A 836 33.05 -29.78 25.84
C SER A 836 31.76 -29.00 25.60
N PHE A 837 31.18 -29.15 24.41
CA PHE A 837 29.86 -28.70 24.00
C PHE A 837 28.87 -29.84 24.24
N THR A 838 27.82 -29.56 25.01
CA THR A 838 26.72 -30.51 25.21
C THR A 838 25.51 -29.99 24.45
N PHE A 839 25.03 -30.73 23.46
CA PHE A 839 23.89 -30.30 22.65
C PHE A 839 22.56 -30.58 23.35
N ASP A 840 21.66 -29.61 23.31
CA ASP A 840 20.27 -29.72 23.72
C ASP A 840 19.38 -29.83 22.47
N PRO A 841 18.80 -31.01 22.17
CA PRO A 841 18.03 -31.21 20.95
C PRO A 841 16.71 -30.41 20.91
N PRO A 842 16.18 -30.16 19.70
CA PRO A 842 15.07 -29.24 19.42
C PRO A 842 13.68 -29.66 19.92
#